data_AF-A0A4D6HBW3-F1
#
_entry.id   AF-A0A4D6HBW3-F1
#
_cell.length_a   1.000
_cell.length_b   1.000
_cell.length_c   1.000
_cell.angle_alpha   90.00
_cell.angle_beta   90.00
_cell.angle_gamma   90.00
#
_symmetry.space_group_name_H-M   'P 1'
#
loop_
_entity.id
_entity.type
_entity.pdbx_description
1 polymer ?
#
loop_
_entity_poly.entity_id
_entity_poly.type
_entity_poly.pdbx_seq_one_letter_code
_entity_poly.pdbx_strand_id
1 'polypeptide(L)'
;MTLRRALLVVAVVAAVALAGCTGGPEMTPTPTDASTPAGTTAPTVDASASEIQSTALESAQNVSRYEATVDGTIAVSANNVEQTIALQNELVIDRPATEYHRSLEQTVRGQTTTVDGYLVDETNYARSPQHARQYGSEWIETDVSGNATQLLDRYDILAQYRKALANASVAVDGATTSGDATLRRLQADLNTTSLDTTFQTGNRTTFTDASVTYWVDREGTIHRVNATFDQTTETSRTTTNRTIVSTIDFAYGDAPIDLPEEARSAVDITDDGESGEDPAGGSDDGSDTDSGEGSDGDGTAESDGDDSAITVRGGDLAVDPDRTFKRVEAVLETNVTDPEAVVAQGPANLTRGRGVDRRTLSDTLGLESASLAGTNVTLGSRDVPLSWLAEGRVDGVGNVYLHSAPGMGSGVTRLLTAHEFVHYVQLQNGRFESVNAGTDTTTDGAYAARATTEGAAVFTTDALLERYVPEGPRNVALYDGIAAAAPNGSLTAYGNSRYVFGTRYVDARIDDPAAIESVYQHPPTTSEQVLHGLAPGSEPPAPLTVTVETGSEYVLAGSDRKGEAYLRYALDNGVSTDRAVAAAAGWGNDTVRSLRPADGEGTTSYVWVQRWDTPGDATEFATVARDYLDSYGTVENGTTTLDGVPARFETLDDRTTALVIGSRDVQSAVTLRTDGGGVVVAETR
;
A
#
# COMPACT_ATOMS: atom_id res chain seq x y z
N MET A 1 0.76 -7.57 -15.19
CA MET A 1 -0.13 -7.76 -14.03
C MET A 1 0.70 -8.12 -12.80
N THR A 2 0.98 -7.16 -11.90
CA THR A 2 1.59 -7.44 -10.59
C THR A 2 0.83 -6.67 -9.52
N LEU A 3 -0.34 -7.19 -9.14
CA LEU A 3 -1.08 -6.79 -7.95
C LEU A 3 -0.29 -7.22 -6.70
N ARG A 4 0.72 -6.43 -6.31
CA ARG A 4 1.37 -6.54 -4.99
C ARG A 4 0.60 -5.74 -3.94
N ARG A 5 -0.61 -6.21 -3.63
CA ARG A 5 -1.26 -5.98 -2.34
C ARG A 5 -1.89 -7.30 -1.93
N ALA A 6 -1.16 -8.10 -1.15
CA ALA A 6 -1.69 -9.30 -0.54
C ALA A 6 -2.02 -8.98 0.92
N LEU A 7 -3.28 -9.25 1.27
CA LEU A 7 -3.82 -9.10 2.60
C LEU A 7 -3.62 -10.43 3.32
N LEU A 8 -3.29 -10.38 4.61
CA LEU A 8 -3.54 -11.50 5.53
C LEU A 8 -4.97 -11.99 5.27
N VAL A 9 -5.21 -13.30 5.20
CA VAL A 9 -6.56 -13.83 4.91
C VAL A 9 -7.59 -13.48 6.02
N VAL A 10 -7.11 -12.96 7.16
CA VAL A 10 -7.92 -12.37 8.24
C VAL A 10 -7.94 -10.83 8.20
N ALA A 11 -7.28 -10.16 7.25
CA ALA A 11 -7.06 -8.71 7.26
C ALA A 11 -7.70 -7.95 6.09
N VAL A 12 -8.71 -8.51 5.41
CA VAL A 12 -9.62 -7.68 4.63
C VAL A 12 -10.61 -7.04 5.61
N VAL A 13 -10.32 -5.81 6.02
CA VAL A 13 -11.21 -4.69 6.41
C VAL A 13 -10.50 -3.78 7.39
N ALA A 14 -10.45 -2.49 7.06
CA ALA A 14 -10.70 -1.38 7.97
C ALA A 14 -10.56 -0.07 7.18
N ALA A 15 -11.57 0.23 6.36
CA ALA A 15 -11.87 1.59 5.97
C ALA A 15 -13.37 1.78 6.15
N VAL A 16 -13.82 1.98 7.39
CA VAL A 16 -15.20 2.44 7.67
C VAL A 16 -15.17 3.38 8.88
N ALA A 17 -15.56 4.63 8.61
CA ALA A 17 -16.11 5.68 9.49
C ALA A 17 -15.61 5.82 10.93
N LEU A 18 -14.92 6.93 11.23
CA LEU A 18 -14.76 7.45 12.59
C LEU A 18 -15.45 8.81 12.70
N ALA A 19 -16.67 8.83 13.23
CA ALA A 19 -17.12 9.88 14.15
C ALA A 19 -18.37 9.48 14.94
N GLY A 20 -18.52 10.08 16.11
CA GLY A 20 -19.74 10.03 16.92
C GLY A 20 -19.47 9.76 18.41
N CYS A 21 -19.25 10.85 19.14
CA CYS A 21 -19.27 11.08 20.59
C CYS A 21 -19.75 10.01 21.61
N THR A 22 -18.98 9.97 22.71
CA THR A 22 -19.36 9.95 24.15
C THR A 22 -19.96 8.70 24.81
N GLY A 23 -19.15 8.11 25.71
CA GLY A 23 -19.50 7.90 27.13
C GLY A 23 -20.35 6.67 27.51
N GLY A 24 -19.68 5.63 28.03
CA GLY A 24 -20.28 4.52 28.78
C GLY A 24 -19.19 3.71 29.48
N PRO A 25 -19.43 3.14 30.68
CA PRO A 25 -18.38 2.87 31.65
C PRO A 25 -17.47 1.70 31.25
N GLU A 26 -16.20 1.80 31.68
CA GLU A 26 -15.25 0.69 31.75
C GLU A 26 -15.91 -0.52 32.41
N MET A 27 -16.07 -1.60 31.66
CA MET A 27 -16.20 -2.94 32.24
C MET A 27 -14.85 -3.63 32.10
N THR A 28 -14.05 -3.52 33.16
CA THR A 28 -12.91 -4.40 33.40
C THR A 28 -13.44 -5.82 33.64
N PRO A 29 -13.12 -6.81 32.80
CA PRO A 29 -13.36 -8.19 33.19
C PRO A 29 -12.23 -8.60 34.15
N THR A 30 -12.56 -8.64 35.45
CA THR A 30 -11.76 -9.34 36.45
C THR A 30 -11.69 -10.83 36.07
N PRO A 31 -10.51 -11.46 36.04
CA PRO A 31 -10.41 -12.90 35.80
C PRO A 31 -11.15 -13.64 36.91
N THR A 32 -12.16 -14.41 36.55
CA THR A 32 -12.81 -15.32 37.50
C THR A 32 -11.92 -16.56 37.61
N ASP A 33 -11.35 -16.79 38.79
CA ASP A 33 -10.63 -18.01 39.16
C ASP A 33 -11.52 -19.24 38.92
N ALA A 34 -11.28 -19.93 37.80
CA ALA A 34 -11.83 -21.25 37.55
C ALA A 34 -10.92 -22.29 38.24
N SER A 35 -11.36 -22.71 39.43
CA SER A 35 -10.80 -23.85 40.15
C SER A 35 -10.71 -25.09 39.24
N THR A 36 -9.51 -25.65 39.12
CA THR A 36 -9.18 -26.89 38.42
C THR A 36 -10.07 -28.06 38.85
N PRO A 37 -10.86 -28.68 37.95
CA PRO A 37 -11.38 -30.02 38.20
C PRO A 37 -10.23 -31.02 38.07
N ALA A 38 -9.99 -31.76 39.14
CA ALA A 38 -9.04 -32.86 39.16
C ALA A 38 -9.46 -33.98 38.19
N GLY A 39 -8.52 -34.46 37.38
CA GLY A 39 -8.60 -35.77 36.73
C GLY A 39 -8.95 -35.74 35.24
N THR A 40 -8.02 -35.30 34.41
CA THR A 40 -7.83 -35.89 33.08
C THR A 40 -6.34 -35.96 32.85
N THR A 41 -5.79 -37.17 32.90
CA THR A 41 -4.40 -37.45 32.55
C THR A 41 -4.19 -36.99 31.11
N ALA A 42 -3.44 -35.90 30.92
CA ALA A 42 -3.02 -35.47 29.59
C ALA A 42 -2.30 -36.65 28.91
N PRO A 43 -2.69 -37.06 27.69
CA PRO A 43 -2.04 -38.17 27.02
C PRO A 43 -0.56 -37.85 26.83
N THR A 44 0.31 -38.80 27.17
CA THR A 44 1.76 -38.68 26.98
C THR A 44 2.07 -38.58 25.49
N VAL A 45 2.75 -37.50 25.09
CA VAL A 45 3.21 -37.32 23.71
C VAL A 45 4.58 -37.99 23.59
N ASP A 46 4.61 -39.16 22.94
CA ASP A 46 5.84 -39.96 22.80
C ASP A 46 6.85 -39.40 21.76
N ALA A 47 6.42 -38.43 20.94
CA ALA A 47 7.23 -37.80 19.89
C ALA A 47 7.75 -36.42 20.30
N SER A 48 8.96 -36.08 19.88
CA SER A 48 9.54 -34.74 20.07
C SER A 48 8.80 -33.67 19.24
N ALA A 49 8.85 -32.42 19.68
CA ALA A 49 8.23 -31.28 18.97
C ALA A 49 8.71 -31.18 17.50
N SER A 50 10.00 -31.43 17.26
CA SER A 50 10.61 -31.42 15.93
C SER A 50 10.11 -32.54 15.01
N GLU A 51 9.83 -33.72 15.55
CA GLU A 51 9.27 -34.83 14.74
C GLU A 51 7.83 -34.51 14.31
N ILE A 52 7.04 -33.93 15.20
CA ILE A 52 5.67 -33.53 14.89
C ILE A 52 5.66 -32.39 13.86
N GLN A 53 6.53 -31.39 14.03
CA GLN A 53 6.70 -30.29 13.07
C GLN A 53 7.10 -30.82 11.69
N SER A 54 8.12 -31.69 11.60
CA SER A 54 8.57 -32.25 10.33
C SER A 54 7.46 -33.01 9.60
N THR A 55 6.70 -33.83 10.33
CA THR A 55 5.58 -34.60 9.77
C THR A 55 4.46 -33.67 9.29
N ALA A 56 4.19 -32.59 10.04
CA ALA A 56 3.18 -31.61 9.66
C ALA A 56 3.54 -30.82 8.40
N LEU A 57 4.82 -30.45 8.26
CA LEU A 57 5.31 -29.75 7.07
C LEU A 57 5.20 -30.62 5.81
N GLU A 58 5.50 -31.91 5.92
CA GLU A 58 5.37 -32.87 4.82
C GLU A 58 3.90 -33.11 4.45
N SER A 59 3.05 -33.34 5.46
CA SER A 59 1.61 -33.57 5.26
C SER A 59 0.95 -32.37 4.57
N ALA A 60 1.12 -31.15 5.10
CA ALA A 60 0.51 -29.94 4.53
C ALA A 60 1.01 -29.60 3.11
N GLN A 61 2.23 -30.02 2.75
CA GLN A 61 2.77 -29.85 1.39
C GLN A 61 2.06 -30.77 0.37
N ASN A 62 1.63 -31.95 0.80
CA ASN A 62 1.04 -32.97 -0.09
C ASN A 62 -0.49 -32.87 -0.22
N VAL A 63 -1.13 -31.98 0.55
CA VAL A 63 -2.56 -31.72 0.43
C VAL A 63 -2.84 -31.12 -0.95
N SER A 64 -3.74 -31.76 -1.71
CA SER A 64 -4.16 -31.26 -3.03
C SER A 64 -5.39 -30.38 -2.95
N ARG A 65 -6.33 -30.71 -2.05
CA ARG A 65 -7.58 -29.99 -1.85
C ARG A 65 -7.93 -29.92 -0.36
N TYR A 66 -8.49 -28.79 0.07
CA TYR A 66 -9.00 -28.61 1.44
C TYR A 66 -10.09 -27.55 1.51
N GLU A 67 -10.85 -27.61 2.58
CA GLU A 67 -11.77 -26.58 3.04
C GLU A 67 -11.21 -25.96 4.33
N ALA A 68 -11.48 -24.68 4.55
CA ALA A 68 -11.16 -24.03 5.79
C ALA A 68 -12.25 -23.04 6.22
N THR A 69 -12.55 -23.06 7.51
CA THR A 69 -13.39 -22.05 8.16
C THR A 69 -12.50 -21.19 9.06
N VAL A 70 -12.57 -19.88 8.89
CA VAL A 70 -11.79 -18.92 9.67
C VAL A 70 -12.74 -18.03 10.44
N ASP A 71 -12.68 -18.10 11.76
CA ASP A 71 -13.36 -17.17 12.67
C ASP A 71 -12.33 -16.23 13.27
N GLY A 72 -12.54 -14.92 13.16
CA GLY A 72 -11.57 -13.96 13.65
C GLY A 72 -12.12 -12.63 14.09
N THR A 73 -11.31 -11.91 14.85
CA THR A 73 -11.52 -10.51 15.19
C THR A 73 -10.29 -9.70 14.86
N ILE A 74 -10.49 -8.52 14.30
CA ILE A 74 -9.46 -7.49 14.18
C ILE A 74 -9.83 -6.37 15.14
N ALA A 75 -9.04 -6.18 16.19
CA ALA A 75 -9.05 -4.95 16.95
C ALA A 75 -8.08 -3.97 16.28
N VAL A 76 -8.59 -2.81 15.86
CA VAL A 76 -7.83 -1.74 15.23
C VAL A 76 -7.80 -0.56 16.17
N SER A 77 -6.59 -0.09 16.51
CA SER A 77 -6.38 1.13 17.27
C SER A 77 -5.61 2.13 16.42
N ALA A 78 -6.25 3.26 16.13
CA ALA A 78 -5.64 4.37 15.41
C ALA A 78 -6.11 5.69 16.03
N ASN A 79 -5.19 6.62 16.27
CA ASN A 79 -5.51 7.97 16.78
C ASN A 79 -6.40 7.98 18.05
N ASN A 80 -6.14 7.06 19.00
CA ASN A 80 -6.90 6.85 20.23
C ASN A 80 -8.38 6.45 20.04
N VAL A 81 -8.73 5.86 18.89
CA VAL A 81 -10.01 5.20 18.71
C VAL A 81 -9.80 3.71 18.45
N GLU A 82 -10.51 2.90 19.23
CA GLU A 82 -10.55 1.44 19.07
C GLU A 82 -11.80 1.03 18.30
N GLN A 83 -11.61 0.11 17.36
CA GLN A 83 -12.69 -0.50 16.59
C GLN A 83 -12.43 -2.00 16.46
N THR A 84 -13.46 -2.80 16.66
CA THR A 84 -13.41 -4.25 16.44
C THR A 84 -14.20 -4.62 15.20
N ILE A 85 -13.60 -5.45 14.37
CA ILE A 85 -14.20 -6.05 13.17
C ILE A 85 -14.28 -7.55 13.43
N ALA A 86 -15.47 -8.13 13.31
CA ALA A 86 -15.63 -9.58 13.33
C ALA A 86 -15.62 -10.11 11.89
N LEU A 87 -14.98 -11.25 11.68
CA LEU A 87 -14.80 -11.87 10.38
C LEU A 87 -15.12 -13.36 10.46
N GLN A 88 -15.84 -13.84 9.46
CA GLN A 88 -16.01 -15.26 9.19
C GLN A 88 -15.66 -15.50 7.72
N ASN A 89 -14.74 -16.42 7.45
CA ASN A 89 -14.31 -16.74 6.09
C ASN A 89 -14.42 -18.24 5.84
N GLU A 90 -15.14 -18.61 4.79
CA GLU A 90 -15.20 -19.98 4.29
C GLU A 90 -14.37 -20.07 3.02
N LEU A 91 -13.48 -21.05 2.94
CA LEU A 91 -12.53 -21.20 1.86
C LEU A 91 -12.49 -22.64 1.37
N VAL A 92 -12.47 -22.83 0.05
CA VAL A 92 -12.19 -24.11 -0.62
C VAL A 92 -11.05 -23.88 -1.60
N ILE A 93 -10.01 -24.72 -1.55
CA ILE A 93 -8.83 -24.63 -2.42
C ILE A 93 -8.65 -25.95 -3.16
N ASP A 94 -8.49 -25.89 -4.48
CA ASP A 94 -8.03 -26.99 -5.34
C ASP A 94 -6.73 -26.59 -6.05
N ARG A 95 -5.60 -27.13 -5.57
CA ARG A 95 -4.28 -26.81 -6.13
C ARG A 95 -4.10 -27.38 -7.55
N PRO A 96 -4.42 -28.67 -7.84
CA PRO A 96 -4.29 -29.21 -9.19
C PRO A 96 -5.11 -28.47 -10.26
N ALA A 97 -6.33 -28.05 -9.95
CA ALA A 97 -7.19 -27.32 -10.88
C ALA A 97 -6.84 -25.83 -10.97
N THR A 98 -6.04 -25.31 -10.02
CA THR A 98 -5.81 -23.87 -9.84
C THR A 98 -7.11 -23.11 -9.56
N GLU A 99 -7.96 -23.67 -8.70
CA GLU A 99 -9.28 -23.12 -8.38
C GLU A 99 -9.41 -22.77 -6.90
N TYR A 100 -10.23 -21.76 -6.61
CA TYR A 100 -10.65 -21.47 -5.25
C TYR A 100 -12.10 -20.98 -5.20
N HIS A 101 -12.75 -21.19 -4.07
CA HIS A 101 -13.94 -20.45 -3.65
C HIS A 101 -13.67 -19.84 -2.28
N ARG A 102 -14.02 -18.58 -2.11
CA ARG A 102 -14.08 -17.91 -0.81
C ARG A 102 -15.43 -17.23 -0.60
N SER A 103 -15.91 -17.26 0.63
CA SER A 103 -17.02 -16.42 1.09
C SER A 103 -16.61 -15.74 2.40
N LEU A 104 -16.51 -14.41 2.37
CA LEU A 104 -16.04 -13.61 3.50
C LEU A 104 -17.17 -12.75 4.03
N GLU A 105 -17.61 -13.04 5.25
CA GLU A 105 -18.54 -12.23 6.01
C GLU A 105 -17.80 -11.32 6.98
N GLN A 106 -18.21 -10.06 7.02
CA GLN A 106 -17.55 -9.02 7.81
C GLN A 106 -18.60 -8.23 8.57
N THR A 107 -18.46 -8.16 9.89
CA THR A 107 -19.36 -7.40 10.74
C THR A 107 -18.62 -6.24 11.39
N VAL A 108 -19.06 -5.01 11.07
CA VAL A 108 -18.52 -3.76 11.61
C VAL A 108 -19.68 -2.98 12.23
N ARG A 109 -19.60 -2.70 13.54
CA ARG A 109 -20.64 -1.94 14.27
C ARG A 109 -22.07 -2.50 14.07
N GLY A 110 -22.19 -3.82 13.97
CA GLY A 110 -23.47 -4.50 13.78
C GLY A 110 -24.03 -4.46 12.36
N GLN A 111 -23.29 -3.91 11.38
CA GLN A 111 -23.59 -4.07 9.96
C GLN A 111 -22.73 -5.19 9.38
N THR A 112 -23.38 -6.11 8.69
CA THR A 112 -22.75 -7.29 8.09
C THR A 112 -22.72 -7.14 6.57
N THR A 113 -21.60 -7.49 5.96
CA THR A 113 -21.43 -7.52 4.50
C THR A 113 -20.71 -8.81 4.11
N THR A 114 -21.16 -9.42 3.02
CA THR A 114 -20.58 -10.64 2.46
C THR A 114 -19.96 -10.33 1.11
N VAL A 115 -18.77 -10.85 0.88
CA VAL A 115 -18.04 -10.75 -0.39
C VAL A 115 -17.61 -12.16 -0.79
N ASP A 116 -17.92 -12.55 -2.02
CA ASP A 116 -17.55 -13.86 -2.56
C ASP A 116 -16.44 -13.72 -3.61
N GLY A 117 -15.64 -14.77 -3.78
CA GLY A 117 -14.64 -14.84 -4.85
C GLY A 117 -14.46 -16.26 -5.33
N TYR A 118 -14.34 -16.42 -6.65
CA TYR A 118 -14.09 -17.70 -7.29
C TYR A 118 -12.95 -17.54 -8.29
N LEU A 119 -12.12 -18.56 -8.40
CA LEU A 119 -11.21 -18.75 -9.54
C LEU A 119 -11.57 -20.09 -10.15
N VAL A 120 -12.06 -20.06 -11.38
CA VAL A 120 -12.48 -21.23 -12.16
C VAL A 120 -12.02 -21.00 -13.58
N ASP A 121 -11.38 -22.00 -14.20
CA ASP A 121 -10.88 -21.93 -15.59
C ASP A 121 -10.09 -20.63 -15.89
N GLU A 122 -9.15 -20.27 -15.01
CA GLU A 122 -8.31 -19.05 -15.12
C GLU A 122 -9.08 -17.71 -15.13
N THR A 123 -10.37 -17.72 -14.81
CA THR A 123 -11.22 -16.52 -14.68
C THR A 123 -11.52 -16.26 -13.21
N ASN A 124 -11.27 -15.03 -12.75
CA ASN A 124 -11.58 -14.60 -11.40
C ASN A 124 -12.95 -13.92 -11.35
N TYR A 125 -13.89 -14.54 -10.66
CA TYR A 125 -15.20 -13.98 -10.34
C TYR A 125 -15.18 -13.32 -8.97
N ALA A 126 -15.76 -12.14 -8.85
CA ALA A 126 -15.92 -11.47 -7.57
C ALA A 126 -17.35 -10.98 -7.39
N ARG A 127 -17.94 -11.31 -6.24
CA ARG A 127 -19.26 -10.80 -5.85
C ARG A 127 -19.15 -9.79 -4.74
N SER A 128 -19.78 -8.64 -4.93
CA SER A 128 -19.96 -7.64 -3.88
C SER A 128 -21.29 -6.92 -4.10
N PRO A 129 -22.06 -6.61 -3.04
CA PRO A 129 -23.24 -5.75 -3.14
C PRO A 129 -22.95 -4.38 -3.80
N GLN A 130 -21.68 -3.96 -3.82
CA GLN A 130 -21.26 -2.69 -4.40
C GLN A 130 -21.08 -2.76 -5.92
N HIS A 131 -20.75 -3.93 -6.49
CA HIS A 131 -20.61 -4.08 -7.94
C HIS A 131 -21.93 -3.80 -8.66
N ALA A 132 -23.07 -4.11 -8.03
CA ALA A 132 -24.39 -3.84 -8.63
C ALA A 132 -24.58 -2.38 -9.01
N ARG A 133 -23.94 -1.46 -8.26
CA ARG A 133 -23.99 -0.02 -8.53
C ARG A 133 -22.98 0.41 -9.59
N GLN A 134 -21.85 -0.28 -9.69
CA GLN A 134 -20.74 0.08 -10.58
C GLN A 134 -20.89 -0.52 -11.98
N TYR A 135 -21.36 -1.77 -12.06
CA TYR A 135 -21.39 -2.56 -13.29
C TYR A 135 -22.80 -3.05 -13.66
N GLY A 136 -23.81 -2.71 -12.86
CA GLY A 136 -25.18 -3.22 -13.05
C GLY A 136 -25.37 -4.69 -12.63
N SER A 137 -24.35 -5.32 -12.04
CA SER A 137 -24.37 -6.69 -11.54
C SER A 137 -23.57 -6.79 -10.25
N GLU A 138 -24.03 -7.55 -9.25
CA GLU A 138 -23.21 -7.86 -8.06
C GLU A 138 -21.95 -8.68 -8.41
N TRP A 139 -21.92 -9.27 -9.61
CA TRP A 139 -20.87 -10.13 -10.10
C TRP A 139 -20.06 -9.45 -11.20
N ILE A 140 -18.75 -9.52 -11.06
CA ILE A 140 -17.78 -9.18 -12.12
C ILE A 140 -16.87 -10.36 -12.37
N GLU A 141 -16.33 -10.43 -13.58
CA GLU A 141 -15.32 -11.40 -13.97
C GLU A 141 -14.08 -10.71 -14.56
N THR A 142 -12.95 -11.37 -14.43
CA THR A 142 -11.67 -10.88 -14.94
C THR A 142 -10.83 -12.06 -15.40
N ASP A 143 -10.39 -12.04 -16.65
CA ASP A 143 -9.36 -12.97 -17.16
C ASP A 143 -8.04 -12.77 -16.39
N VAL A 144 -7.59 -13.84 -15.74
CA VAL A 144 -6.33 -13.89 -14.99
C VAL A 144 -5.42 -15.03 -15.46
N SER A 145 -5.58 -15.51 -16.70
CA SER A 145 -4.75 -16.56 -17.32
C SER A 145 -3.24 -16.33 -17.18
N GLY A 146 -2.78 -15.08 -17.22
CA GLY A 146 -1.38 -14.73 -16.98
C GLY A 146 -0.88 -14.88 -15.53
N ASN A 147 -1.80 -15.03 -14.56
CA ASN A 147 -1.53 -14.86 -13.13
C ASN A 147 -2.33 -15.79 -12.18
N ALA A 148 -3.12 -16.74 -12.69
CA ALA A 148 -4.05 -17.56 -11.90
C ALA A 148 -3.39 -18.24 -10.69
N THR A 149 -2.19 -18.83 -10.88
CA THR A 149 -1.43 -19.46 -9.78
C THR A 149 -1.05 -18.47 -8.69
N GLN A 150 -0.62 -17.24 -9.05
CA GLN A 150 -0.27 -16.22 -8.07
C GLN A 150 -1.50 -15.75 -7.27
N LEU A 151 -2.67 -15.76 -7.91
CA LEU A 151 -3.92 -15.42 -7.25
C LEU A 151 -4.36 -16.53 -6.29
N LEU A 152 -4.26 -17.80 -6.67
CA LEU A 152 -4.54 -18.92 -5.78
C LEU A 152 -3.60 -18.93 -4.57
N ASP A 153 -2.30 -18.73 -4.78
CA ASP A 153 -1.29 -18.70 -3.70
C ASP A 153 -1.59 -17.65 -2.62
N ARG A 154 -2.35 -16.59 -2.96
CA ARG A 154 -2.80 -15.57 -2.02
C ARG A 154 -3.84 -16.10 -1.04
N TYR A 155 -4.70 -17.01 -1.48
CA TYR A 155 -5.78 -17.57 -0.65
C TYR A 155 -5.42 -18.94 -0.06
N ASP A 156 -4.34 -19.58 -0.50
CA ASP A 156 -3.88 -20.84 0.09
C ASP A 156 -3.29 -20.65 1.51
N ILE A 157 -4.17 -20.54 2.50
CA ILE A 157 -3.81 -20.35 3.91
C ILE A 157 -3.03 -21.52 4.49
N LEU A 158 -3.31 -22.76 4.06
CA LEU A 158 -2.56 -23.92 4.51
C LEU A 158 -1.09 -23.81 4.08
N ALA A 159 -0.82 -23.35 2.85
CA ALA A 159 0.54 -23.09 2.40
C ALA A 159 1.22 -21.96 3.19
N GLN A 160 0.49 -20.90 3.54
CA GLN A 160 1.01 -19.80 4.36
C GLN A 160 1.38 -20.26 5.78
N TYR A 161 0.50 -20.99 6.45
CA TYR A 161 0.76 -21.50 7.80
C TYR A 161 1.80 -22.64 7.81
N ARG A 162 1.94 -23.39 6.71
CA ARG A 162 3.08 -24.31 6.52
C ARG A 162 4.41 -23.54 6.47
N LYS A 163 4.48 -22.43 5.72
CA LYS A 163 5.68 -21.57 5.66
C LYS A 163 5.98 -20.96 7.03
N ALA A 164 4.96 -20.53 7.77
CA ALA A 164 5.12 -20.01 9.13
C ALA A 164 5.69 -21.07 10.07
N LEU A 165 5.12 -22.28 10.06
CA LEU A 165 5.58 -23.41 10.86
C LEU A 165 7.02 -23.83 10.52
N ALA A 166 7.42 -23.75 9.24
CA ALA A 166 8.78 -24.09 8.81
C ALA A 166 9.84 -23.14 9.38
N ASN A 167 9.46 -21.88 9.64
CA ASN A 167 10.33 -20.83 10.17
C ASN A 167 10.15 -20.62 11.69
N ALA A 168 9.48 -21.55 12.37
CA ALA A 168 9.18 -21.46 13.79
C ALA A 168 10.09 -22.38 14.62
N SER A 169 10.38 -21.96 15.85
CA SER A 169 10.73 -22.93 16.90
C SER A 169 9.44 -23.44 17.53
N VAL A 170 9.40 -24.73 17.92
CA VAL A 170 8.18 -25.37 18.40
C VAL A 170 8.36 -26.03 19.76
N ALA A 171 7.33 -25.92 20.59
CA ALA A 171 7.18 -26.65 21.82
C ALA A 171 5.85 -27.42 21.83
N VAL A 172 5.86 -28.64 22.37
CA VAL A 172 4.61 -29.37 22.62
C VAL A 172 4.01 -28.85 23.92
N ASP A 173 2.84 -28.24 23.83
CA ASP A 173 2.11 -27.64 24.95
C ASP A 173 0.89 -28.50 25.37
N GLY A 174 0.89 -29.78 24.99
CA GLY A 174 -0.09 -30.77 25.41
C GLY A 174 -0.79 -31.44 24.23
N ALA A 175 -1.93 -32.06 24.52
CA ALA A 175 -2.76 -32.73 23.52
C ALA A 175 -4.22 -32.66 23.93
N THR A 176 -5.10 -32.61 22.95
CA THR A 176 -6.55 -32.64 23.11
C THR A 176 -7.14 -33.77 22.28
N THR A 177 -8.33 -34.23 22.63
CA THR A 177 -9.09 -35.20 21.83
C THR A 177 -10.17 -34.48 21.04
N SER A 178 -10.23 -34.71 19.74
CA SER A 178 -11.33 -34.26 18.85
C SER A 178 -11.90 -35.48 18.14
N GLY A 179 -13.14 -35.86 18.49
CA GLY A 179 -13.69 -37.16 18.10
C GLY A 179 -12.83 -38.33 18.62
N ASP A 180 -12.45 -39.24 17.72
CA ASP A 180 -11.56 -40.38 18.02
C ASP A 180 -10.06 -40.05 17.85
N ALA A 181 -9.72 -38.85 17.37
CA ALA A 181 -8.34 -38.43 17.11
C ALA A 181 -7.72 -37.71 18.32
N THR A 182 -6.47 -38.06 18.63
CA THR A 182 -5.64 -37.29 19.57
C THR A 182 -4.85 -36.25 18.78
N LEU A 183 -5.12 -34.97 19.04
CA LEU A 183 -4.45 -33.83 18.42
C LEU A 183 -3.40 -33.27 19.37
N ARG A 184 -2.15 -33.25 18.92
CA ARG A 184 -1.01 -32.70 19.65
C ARG A 184 -0.98 -31.19 19.43
N ARG A 185 -0.86 -30.43 20.50
CA ARG A 185 -0.83 -28.97 20.49
C ARG A 185 0.62 -28.50 20.41
N LEU A 186 0.98 -27.85 19.31
CA LEU A 186 2.30 -27.29 19.07
C LEU A 186 2.20 -25.78 19.19
N GLN A 187 2.86 -25.23 20.20
CA GLN A 187 3.08 -23.79 20.28
C GLN A 187 4.28 -23.44 19.40
N ALA A 188 4.05 -22.57 18.42
CA ALA A 188 5.08 -22.07 17.51
C ALA A 188 5.47 -20.66 17.93
N ASP A 189 6.77 -20.49 18.20
CA ASP A 189 7.39 -19.18 18.38
C ASP A 189 7.91 -18.72 17.02
N LEU A 190 7.27 -17.68 16.48
CA LEU A 190 7.48 -17.22 15.12
C LEU A 190 8.50 -16.08 15.09
N ASN A 191 9.41 -16.14 14.12
CA ASN A 191 10.21 -14.97 13.80
C ASN A 191 9.34 -13.92 13.08
N THR A 192 8.85 -12.94 13.85
CA THR A 192 8.00 -11.83 13.38
C THR A 192 8.55 -11.11 12.15
N THR A 193 9.87 -11.11 11.97
CA THR A 193 10.53 -10.44 10.84
C THR A 193 10.45 -11.19 9.51
N SER A 194 10.07 -12.48 9.55
CA SER A 194 9.83 -13.32 8.37
C SER A 194 8.34 -13.38 7.97
N LEU A 195 7.46 -12.86 8.82
CA LEU A 195 6.01 -12.98 8.64
C LEU A 195 5.48 -12.11 7.52
N ASP A 196 6.13 -10.98 7.21
CA ASP A 196 5.76 -10.15 6.06
C ASP A 196 5.88 -10.94 4.75
N THR A 197 6.98 -11.67 4.55
CA THR A 197 7.14 -12.52 3.35
C THR A 197 6.18 -13.72 3.39
N THR A 198 5.90 -14.27 4.57
CA THR A 198 5.04 -15.45 4.75
C THR A 198 3.58 -15.15 4.43
N PHE A 199 3.05 -14.05 4.96
CA PHE A 199 1.67 -13.60 4.79
C PHE A 199 1.50 -12.50 3.74
N GLN A 200 2.60 -12.12 3.08
CA GLN A 200 2.66 -11.18 1.96
C GLN A 200 2.09 -9.77 2.28
N THR A 201 2.23 -9.30 3.53
CA THR A 201 1.58 -8.07 4.02
C THR A 201 2.12 -6.76 3.43
N GLY A 202 3.26 -6.83 2.75
CA GLY A 202 3.98 -5.70 2.17
C GLY A 202 4.80 -4.91 3.20
N ASN A 203 5.76 -4.11 2.71
CA ASN A 203 6.79 -3.41 3.50
C ASN A 203 6.29 -2.33 4.47
N ARG A 204 4.98 -2.18 4.68
CA ARG A 204 4.36 -1.15 5.54
C ARG A 204 3.82 -1.71 6.85
N THR A 205 3.83 -3.02 7.01
CA THR A 205 3.28 -3.73 8.17
C THR A 205 4.41 -4.42 8.92
N THR A 206 4.56 -4.08 10.19
CA THR A 206 5.53 -4.71 11.09
C THR A 206 4.77 -5.55 12.10
N PHE A 207 5.07 -6.85 12.17
CA PHE A 207 4.56 -7.70 13.24
C PHE A 207 5.35 -7.41 14.52
N THR A 208 4.66 -6.95 15.56
CA THR A 208 5.25 -6.67 16.87
C THR A 208 5.19 -7.86 17.81
N ASP A 209 4.16 -8.70 17.67
CA ASP A 209 4.04 -9.98 18.37
C ASP A 209 3.30 -10.99 17.50
N ALA A 210 3.61 -12.27 17.67
CA ALA A 210 2.99 -13.35 16.93
C ALA A 210 2.98 -14.63 17.76
N SER A 211 1.78 -15.13 18.05
CA SER A 211 1.58 -16.39 18.76
C SER A 211 0.71 -17.30 17.91
N VAL A 212 1.23 -18.46 17.54
CA VAL A 212 0.48 -19.44 16.75
C VAL A 212 0.54 -20.81 17.41
N THR A 213 -0.62 -21.44 17.50
CA THR A 213 -0.78 -22.78 18.04
C THR A 213 -1.38 -23.69 16.98
N TYR A 214 -0.75 -24.84 16.75
CA TYR A 214 -1.20 -25.85 15.78
C TYR A 214 -1.75 -27.07 16.51
N TRP A 215 -2.81 -27.66 15.97
CA TRP A 215 -3.35 -28.95 16.41
C TRP A 215 -3.11 -30.00 15.33
N VAL A 216 -2.17 -30.91 15.62
CA VAL A 216 -1.64 -31.86 14.64
C VAL A 216 -1.90 -33.29 15.09
N ASP A 217 -2.53 -34.10 14.24
CA ASP A 217 -2.74 -35.53 14.52
C ASP A 217 -1.46 -36.36 14.36
N ARG A 218 -1.54 -37.68 14.57
CA ARG A 218 -0.39 -38.59 14.45
C ARG A 218 0.28 -38.58 13.07
N GLU A 219 -0.50 -38.39 12.02
CA GLU A 219 -0.10 -38.44 10.61
C GLU A 219 0.49 -37.12 10.12
N GLY A 220 0.47 -36.07 10.96
CA GLY A 220 0.95 -34.74 10.61
C GLY A 220 -0.14 -33.82 10.07
N THR A 221 -1.38 -34.28 9.98
CA THR A 221 -2.48 -33.46 9.47
C THR A 221 -2.76 -32.32 10.43
N ILE A 222 -2.80 -31.08 9.92
CA ILE A 222 -3.13 -29.88 10.69
C ILE A 222 -4.65 -29.74 10.70
N HIS A 223 -5.30 -29.92 11.85
CA HIS A 223 -6.76 -29.82 11.97
C HIS A 223 -7.23 -28.43 12.35
N ARG A 224 -6.44 -27.73 13.17
CA ARG A 224 -6.75 -26.38 13.64
C ARG A 224 -5.49 -25.54 13.80
N VAL A 225 -5.64 -24.25 13.55
CA VAL A 225 -4.66 -23.22 13.88
C VAL A 225 -5.35 -22.11 14.65
N ASN A 226 -4.79 -21.74 15.80
CA ASN A 226 -5.13 -20.48 16.47
C ASN A 226 -3.97 -19.53 16.28
N ALA A 227 -4.24 -18.30 15.85
CA ALA A 227 -3.22 -17.31 15.62
C ALA A 227 -3.64 -15.96 16.21
N THR A 228 -2.70 -15.37 16.95
CA THR A 228 -2.76 -13.98 17.40
C THR A 228 -1.58 -13.23 16.79
N PHE A 229 -1.86 -12.13 16.10
CA PHE A 229 -0.85 -11.24 15.54
C PHE A 229 -1.08 -9.83 16.03
N ASP A 230 -0.08 -9.26 16.68
CA ASP A 230 0.00 -7.82 16.87
C ASP A 230 0.85 -7.23 15.77
N GLN A 231 0.32 -6.23 15.09
CA GLN A 231 0.99 -5.57 13.99
C GLN A 231 0.81 -4.06 14.06
N THR A 232 1.82 -3.37 13.58
CA THR A 232 1.83 -1.94 13.40
C THR A 232 1.94 -1.67 11.91
N THR A 233 0.91 -1.06 11.33
CA THR A 233 0.98 -0.57 9.96
C THR A 233 1.32 0.91 9.98
N GLU A 234 2.43 1.25 9.32
CA GLU A 234 2.88 2.63 9.17
C GLU A 234 2.57 3.13 7.77
N THR A 235 1.77 4.20 7.74
CA THR A 235 1.57 5.00 6.53
C THR A 235 2.23 6.35 6.73
N SER A 236 2.33 7.16 5.67
CA SER A 236 2.82 8.53 5.77
C SER A 236 2.03 9.41 6.75
N ARG A 237 0.84 8.98 7.20
CA ARG A 237 -0.15 9.79 7.93
C ARG A 237 -0.59 9.22 9.29
N THR A 238 -0.49 7.92 9.54
CA THR A 238 -0.96 7.30 10.80
C THR A 238 -0.22 5.99 11.07
N THR A 239 0.11 5.78 12.35
CA THR A 239 0.49 4.48 12.90
C THR A 239 -0.79 3.77 13.34
N THR A 240 -1.14 2.68 12.70
CA THR A 240 -2.30 1.86 13.06
C THR A 240 -1.82 0.60 13.73
N ASN A 241 -2.18 0.42 14.99
CA ASN A 241 -1.95 -0.84 15.69
C ASN A 241 -3.14 -1.75 15.44
N ARG A 242 -2.87 -3.03 15.21
CA ARG A 242 -3.91 -4.04 15.01
C ARG A 242 -3.55 -5.28 15.79
N THR A 243 -4.54 -5.81 16.50
CA THR A 243 -4.49 -7.17 17.05
C THR A 243 -5.46 -8.00 16.25
N ILE A 244 -4.93 -9.00 15.55
CA ILE A 244 -5.71 -10.00 14.84
C ILE A 244 -5.74 -11.24 15.71
N VAL A 245 -6.94 -11.74 16.02
CA VAL A 245 -7.14 -13.04 16.65
C VAL A 245 -7.94 -13.89 15.67
N SER A 246 -7.47 -15.10 15.41
CA SER A 246 -8.15 -16.01 14.49
C SER A 246 -8.08 -17.46 14.96
N THR A 247 -9.14 -18.20 14.64
CA THR A 247 -9.22 -19.66 14.71
C THR A 247 -9.52 -20.16 13.31
N ILE A 248 -8.72 -21.10 12.83
CA ILE A 248 -8.83 -21.70 11.50
C ILE A 248 -9.02 -23.19 11.70
N ASP A 249 -10.12 -23.72 11.18
CA ASP A 249 -10.39 -25.16 11.14
C ASP A 249 -10.22 -25.67 9.71
N PHE A 250 -9.50 -26.78 9.55
CA PHE A 250 -9.25 -27.40 8.25
C PHE A 250 -10.03 -28.70 8.12
N ALA A 251 -10.69 -28.87 6.98
CA ALA A 251 -11.26 -30.14 6.55
C ALA A 251 -10.62 -30.56 5.22
N TYR A 252 -10.32 -31.85 5.08
CA TYR A 252 -9.65 -32.39 3.90
C TYR A 252 -10.62 -33.32 3.17
N GLY A 253 -10.88 -33.04 1.89
CA GLY A 253 -11.87 -33.76 1.11
C GLY A 253 -12.04 -33.19 -0.30
N ASP A 254 -12.94 -33.82 -1.05
CA ASP A 254 -13.20 -33.53 -2.46
C ASP A 254 -14.38 -32.56 -2.67
N ALA A 255 -14.53 -31.54 -1.80
CA ALA A 255 -15.58 -30.53 -1.99
C ALA A 255 -15.47 -29.89 -3.39
N PRO A 256 -16.58 -29.80 -4.14
CA PRO A 256 -16.57 -29.15 -5.45
C PRO A 256 -16.52 -27.62 -5.28
N ILE A 257 -15.88 -26.95 -6.24
CA ILE A 257 -15.95 -25.50 -6.42
C ILE A 257 -16.94 -25.26 -7.56
N ASP A 258 -18.21 -25.06 -7.20
CA ASP A 258 -19.27 -24.82 -8.17
C ASP A 258 -19.53 -23.32 -8.29
N LEU A 259 -19.34 -22.76 -9.48
CA LEU A 259 -19.67 -21.37 -9.77
C LEU A 259 -21.20 -21.18 -9.72
N PRO A 260 -21.73 -20.23 -8.94
CA PRO A 260 -23.17 -19.99 -8.85
C PRO A 260 -23.75 -19.52 -10.19
N GLU A 261 -25.03 -19.81 -10.44
CA GLU A 261 -25.68 -19.50 -11.72
C GLU A 261 -25.67 -18.00 -12.02
N GLU A 262 -25.80 -17.17 -10.99
CA GLU A 262 -25.78 -15.70 -11.05
C GLU A 262 -24.43 -15.16 -11.53
N ALA A 263 -23.33 -15.88 -11.28
CA ALA A 263 -22.00 -15.49 -11.74
C ALA A 263 -21.81 -15.72 -13.25
N ARG A 264 -22.68 -16.49 -13.92
CA ARG A 264 -22.65 -16.63 -15.39
C ARG A 264 -23.06 -15.35 -16.12
N SER A 265 -23.66 -14.41 -15.40
CA SER A 265 -23.96 -13.05 -15.87
C SER A 265 -23.02 -12.02 -15.24
N ALA A 266 -21.83 -12.45 -14.80
CA ALA A 266 -20.80 -11.54 -14.36
C ALA A 266 -20.42 -10.58 -15.51
N VAL A 267 -20.14 -9.33 -15.16
CA VAL A 267 -19.67 -8.34 -16.13
C VAL A 267 -18.17 -8.50 -16.30
N ASP A 268 -17.72 -8.75 -17.52
CA ASP A 268 -16.30 -8.77 -17.86
C ASP A 268 -15.74 -7.34 -17.82
N ILE A 269 -14.69 -7.14 -17.02
CA ILE A 269 -14.03 -5.84 -16.84
C ILE A 269 -12.62 -5.82 -17.42
N THR A 270 -12.27 -6.80 -18.27
CA THR A 270 -10.93 -6.88 -18.90
C THR A 270 -10.79 -6.10 -20.20
N ASP A 271 -11.89 -5.63 -20.80
CA ASP A 271 -11.89 -4.96 -22.10
C ASP A 271 -12.99 -3.87 -22.17
N ASP A 272 -12.61 -2.59 -22.08
CA ASP A 272 -13.51 -1.48 -22.45
C ASP A 272 -12.89 -0.67 -23.60
N GLY A 273 -12.89 -1.29 -24.77
CA GLY A 273 -12.80 -0.67 -26.09
C GLY A 273 -14.04 -1.00 -26.93
N GLU A 274 -14.81 0.05 -27.28
CA GLU A 274 -15.78 0.15 -28.38
C GLU A 274 -16.65 -1.07 -28.79
N SER A 275 -17.95 -1.03 -28.47
CA SER A 275 -19.05 -1.21 -29.44
C SER A 275 -20.38 -0.83 -28.76
N GLY A 276 -21.23 0.08 -29.25
CA GLY A 276 -21.41 0.53 -30.63
C GLY A 276 -22.49 -0.28 -31.35
N GLU A 277 -23.68 -0.44 -30.76
CA GLU A 277 -24.88 -0.84 -31.52
C GLU A 277 -26.08 0.05 -31.17
N ASP A 278 -26.32 1.02 -32.06
CA ASP A 278 -27.63 1.66 -32.27
C ASP A 278 -28.72 0.60 -32.52
N PRO A 279 -29.96 0.89 -32.09
CA PRO A 279 -31.09 0.65 -32.95
C PRO A 279 -31.80 1.97 -33.25
N ALA A 280 -31.79 2.30 -34.55
CA ALA A 280 -32.58 3.35 -35.14
C ALA A 280 -34.10 3.17 -34.92
N GLY A 281 -34.79 4.30 -34.76
CA GLY A 281 -36.08 4.50 -35.41
C GLY A 281 -37.21 5.04 -34.54
N GLY A 282 -37.53 6.34 -34.71
CA GLY A 282 -38.81 6.89 -34.28
C GLY A 282 -38.86 8.41 -34.27
N SER A 283 -39.09 9.02 -35.42
CA SER A 283 -39.38 10.46 -35.58
C SER A 283 -40.85 10.78 -35.23
N ASP A 284 -41.08 11.87 -34.50
CA ASP A 284 -42.23 12.81 -34.64
C ASP A 284 -41.89 14.04 -33.76
N ASP A 285 -41.53 15.19 -34.34
CA ASP A 285 -42.35 16.36 -34.69
C ASP A 285 -43.07 17.04 -33.49
N GLY A 286 -42.90 18.37 -33.40
CA GLY A 286 -43.57 19.20 -32.40
C GLY A 286 -42.75 20.38 -31.91
N SER A 287 -42.61 21.40 -32.75
CA SER A 287 -42.21 22.76 -32.38
C SER A 287 -43.18 23.39 -31.38
N ASP A 288 -42.66 24.16 -30.40
CA ASP A 288 -43.09 25.54 -30.22
C ASP A 288 -42.11 26.35 -29.36
N THR A 289 -41.82 27.54 -29.85
CA THR A 289 -41.06 28.63 -29.24
C THR A 289 -41.91 29.36 -28.20
N ASP A 290 -41.34 29.73 -27.04
CA ASP A 290 -41.66 31.01 -26.41
C ASP A 290 -40.49 31.55 -25.57
N SER A 291 -40.35 32.87 -25.60
CA SER A 291 -39.26 33.67 -25.04
C SER A 291 -39.69 34.30 -23.72
N GLY A 292 -38.78 34.41 -22.74
CA GLY A 292 -39.06 35.21 -21.54
C GLY A 292 -37.85 35.37 -20.62
N GLU A 293 -37.30 36.58 -20.60
CA GLU A 293 -36.27 37.04 -19.67
C GLU A 293 -36.76 37.14 -18.21
N GLY A 294 -35.89 36.80 -17.25
CA GLY A 294 -35.63 37.63 -16.07
C GLY A 294 -36.20 37.23 -14.69
N SER A 295 -35.26 37.02 -13.76
CA SER A 295 -35.26 37.45 -12.35
C SER A 295 -35.33 36.38 -11.26
N ASP A 296 -34.39 36.56 -10.32
CA ASP A 296 -34.20 35.87 -9.04
C ASP A 296 -35.46 35.73 -8.18
N GLY A 297 -35.60 34.57 -7.52
CA GLY A 297 -36.64 34.33 -6.52
C GLY A 297 -36.54 32.95 -5.88
N ASP A 298 -36.18 32.96 -4.60
CA ASP A 298 -36.12 31.89 -3.60
C ASP A 298 -37.33 30.90 -3.60
N GLY A 299 -37.00 29.60 -3.56
CA GLY A 299 -37.80 28.53 -2.95
C GLY A 299 -39.00 27.97 -3.73
N THR A 300 -38.87 26.76 -4.26
CA THR A 300 -39.59 25.54 -3.80
C THR A 300 -39.20 24.33 -4.63
N ALA A 301 -39.18 23.17 -3.97
CA ALA A 301 -38.75 21.88 -4.50
C ALA A 301 -39.57 21.44 -5.73
N GLU A 302 -38.88 21.21 -6.84
CA GLU A 302 -39.30 20.31 -7.90
C GLU A 302 -38.52 19.02 -7.74
N SER A 303 -39.25 17.94 -7.43
CA SER A 303 -38.74 16.58 -7.44
C SER A 303 -38.89 16.04 -8.86
N ASP A 304 -37.78 15.93 -9.58
CA ASP A 304 -37.65 15.10 -10.77
C ASP A 304 -36.28 14.41 -10.72
N GLY A 305 -36.28 13.08 -10.78
CA GLY A 305 -35.10 12.23 -10.98
C GLY A 305 -34.57 11.55 -9.72
N ASP A 306 -34.73 10.24 -9.65
CA ASP A 306 -34.17 9.31 -8.66
C ASP A 306 -32.65 9.16 -8.85
N ASP A 307 -31.86 10.18 -8.48
CA ASP A 307 -30.40 10.12 -8.37
C ASP A 307 -30.02 10.01 -6.89
N SER A 308 -29.29 8.96 -6.52
CA SER A 308 -28.87 8.72 -5.15
C SER A 308 -27.93 9.82 -4.64
N ALA A 309 -28.40 10.70 -3.76
CA ALA A 309 -27.59 11.76 -3.17
C ALA A 309 -26.37 11.22 -2.38
N ILE A 310 -25.19 11.80 -2.61
CA ILE A 310 -23.93 11.45 -1.95
C ILE A 310 -24.06 11.71 -0.44
N THR A 311 -24.05 10.65 0.36
CA THR A 311 -24.31 10.77 1.80
C THR A 311 -23.07 11.24 2.56
N VAL A 312 -23.18 12.29 3.37
CA VAL A 312 -22.11 12.66 4.31
C VAL A 312 -22.23 11.85 5.62
N ARG A 313 -21.17 11.14 5.99
CA ARG A 313 -21.08 10.31 7.20
C ARG A 313 -19.96 10.83 8.10
N GLY A 314 -20.07 10.64 9.41
CA GLY A 314 -18.97 10.97 10.33
C GLY A 314 -18.81 12.47 10.67
N GLY A 315 -19.76 13.33 10.30
CA GLY A 315 -19.73 14.74 10.66
C GLY A 315 -20.29 15.61 9.54
N ASP A 316 -20.01 16.90 9.63
CA ASP A 316 -20.49 17.87 8.65
C ASP A 316 -19.41 18.17 7.62
N LEU A 317 -19.83 18.26 6.36
CA LEU A 317 -19.03 18.75 5.25
C LEU A 317 -19.48 20.18 4.93
N ALA A 318 -18.54 21.13 4.94
CA ALA A 318 -18.84 22.55 4.71
C ALA A 318 -19.17 22.89 3.24
N VAL A 319 -19.34 21.86 2.39
CA VAL A 319 -19.67 21.95 0.97
C VAL A 319 -20.67 20.85 0.61
N ASP A 320 -21.46 21.13 -0.42
CA ASP A 320 -22.36 20.15 -1.05
C ASP A 320 -21.52 19.13 -1.84
N PRO A 321 -21.51 17.84 -1.44
CA PRO A 321 -20.72 16.81 -2.10
C PRO A 321 -21.23 16.50 -3.51
N ASP A 322 -22.55 16.41 -3.74
CA ASP A 322 -23.16 16.16 -5.05
C ASP A 322 -22.75 17.23 -6.06
N ARG A 323 -22.91 18.49 -5.66
CA ARG A 323 -22.49 19.61 -6.52
C ARG A 323 -20.99 19.63 -6.78
N THR A 324 -20.18 19.21 -5.81
CA THR A 324 -18.72 19.16 -5.99
C THR A 324 -18.33 18.02 -6.92
N PHE A 325 -18.98 16.86 -6.81
CA PHE A 325 -18.75 15.70 -7.68
C PHE A 325 -19.17 15.97 -9.12
N LYS A 326 -20.38 16.50 -9.36
CA LYS A 326 -20.83 16.88 -10.71
C LYS A 326 -19.90 17.87 -11.41
N ARG A 327 -19.19 18.72 -10.65
CA ARG A 327 -18.17 19.62 -11.19
C ARG A 327 -16.87 18.91 -11.55
N VAL A 328 -16.48 17.87 -10.81
CA VAL A 328 -15.35 17.01 -11.16
C VAL A 328 -15.67 16.27 -12.46
N GLU A 329 -16.85 15.68 -12.55
CA GLU A 329 -17.33 15.01 -13.78
C GLU A 329 -17.31 15.96 -14.99
N ALA A 330 -17.83 17.18 -14.81
CA ALA A 330 -17.88 18.18 -15.89
C ALA A 330 -16.51 18.70 -16.34
N VAL A 331 -15.47 18.63 -15.49
CA VAL A 331 -14.11 19.07 -15.84
C VAL A 331 -13.31 17.94 -16.47
N LEU A 332 -13.57 16.70 -16.05
CA LEU A 332 -12.95 15.51 -16.61
C LEU A 332 -13.67 14.97 -17.86
N GLU A 333 -14.85 15.51 -18.18
CA GLU A 333 -15.76 14.98 -19.21
C GLU A 333 -16.01 13.48 -19.05
N THR A 334 -16.22 13.06 -17.80
CA THR A 334 -16.46 11.67 -17.42
C THR A 334 -17.88 11.50 -16.91
N ASN A 335 -18.37 10.26 -16.94
CA ASN A 335 -19.66 9.88 -16.38
C ASN A 335 -19.49 8.55 -15.62
N VAL A 336 -18.99 8.64 -14.39
CA VAL A 336 -18.81 7.45 -13.52
C VAL A 336 -19.87 7.49 -12.43
N THR A 337 -20.25 6.33 -11.90
CA THR A 337 -21.23 6.26 -10.82
C THR A 337 -20.86 7.17 -9.65
N ASP A 338 -21.82 7.93 -9.12
CA ASP A 338 -21.60 8.80 -7.96
C ASP A 338 -21.13 7.99 -6.73
N PRO A 339 -20.19 8.51 -5.92
CA PRO A 339 -19.75 7.82 -4.71
C PRO A 339 -20.89 7.75 -3.70
N GLU A 340 -21.09 6.58 -3.07
CA GLU A 340 -22.17 6.39 -2.10
C GLU A 340 -22.09 7.35 -0.91
N ALA A 341 -20.87 7.61 -0.43
CA ALA A 341 -20.66 8.43 0.75
C ALA A 341 -19.31 9.13 0.81
N VAL A 342 -19.35 10.31 1.42
CA VAL A 342 -18.18 11.03 1.92
C VAL A 342 -18.14 10.88 3.44
N VAL A 343 -17.04 10.34 3.96
CA VAL A 343 -16.79 10.21 5.39
C VAL A 343 -15.94 11.39 5.86
N ALA A 344 -16.57 12.34 6.55
CA ALA A 344 -15.87 13.40 7.27
C ALA A 344 -15.23 12.84 8.54
N GLN A 345 -13.96 13.16 8.78
CA GLN A 345 -13.19 12.75 9.95
C GLN A 345 -12.56 13.96 10.61
N GLY A 346 -12.38 13.92 11.93
CA GLY A 346 -11.66 14.96 12.65
C GLY A 346 -10.19 15.08 12.22
N PRO A 347 -9.48 16.16 12.65
CA PRO A 347 -8.07 16.34 12.35
C PRO A 347 -7.24 15.13 12.77
N ALA A 348 -6.37 14.64 11.88
CA ALA A 348 -5.37 13.65 12.24
C ALA A 348 -4.11 14.34 12.75
N ASN A 349 -3.47 13.77 13.77
CA ASN A 349 -2.10 14.16 14.07
C ASN A 349 -1.21 13.60 12.95
N LEU A 350 -0.57 14.48 12.18
CA LEU A 350 0.58 14.15 11.34
C LEU A 350 1.79 13.84 12.24
N THR A 351 1.67 12.85 13.11
CA THR A 351 2.80 12.26 13.84
C THR A 351 3.26 11.07 13.05
N ARG A 352 4.37 11.23 12.32
CA ARG A 352 5.18 10.08 11.91
C ARG A 352 5.91 9.60 13.15
N GLY A 353 5.27 8.70 13.88
CA GLY A 353 5.89 7.99 14.99
C GLY A 353 6.96 7.05 14.45
N ARG A 354 8.07 6.97 15.17
CA ARG A 354 9.15 6.03 14.91
C ARG A 354 8.66 4.61 15.18
N GLY A 355 8.54 3.79 14.15
CA GLY A 355 8.53 2.34 14.30
C GLY A 355 9.82 1.87 14.96
N VAL A 356 9.70 1.09 16.03
CA VAL A 356 10.84 0.71 16.86
C VAL A 356 11.68 -0.39 16.19
N ASP A 357 13.01 -0.27 16.36
CA ASP A 357 14.09 -1.27 16.29
C ASP A 357 14.74 -1.74 14.98
N ARG A 358 14.56 -1.10 13.81
CA ARG A 358 15.45 -1.36 12.65
C ARG A 358 15.84 -0.11 11.84
N ARG A 359 17.14 0.22 11.84
CA ARG A 359 17.73 1.32 11.05
C ARG A 359 17.68 1.01 9.56
N THR A 360 16.96 1.83 8.79
CA THR A 360 16.80 1.73 7.34
C THR A 360 17.92 2.47 6.60
N LEU A 361 18.02 2.27 5.27
CA LEU A 361 18.91 3.09 4.43
C LEU A 361 18.55 4.58 4.53
N SER A 362 17.25 4.91 4.55
CA SER A 362 16.78 6.29 4.69
C SER A 362 17.28 6.92 5.99
N ASP A 363 17.17 6.22 7.11
CA ASP A 363 17.67 6.70 8.40
C ASP A 363 19.17 6.95 8.36
N THR A 364 19.92 6.03 7.74
CA THR A 364 21.38 6.13 7.66
C THR A 364 21.84 7.30 6.76
N LEU A 365 21.03 7.66 5.76
CA LEU A 365 21.28 8.80 4.87
C LEU A 365 20.72 10.14 5.42
N GLY A 366 20.07 10.11 6.58
CA GLY A 366 19.45 11.28 7.21
C GLY A 366 18.06 11.65 6.69
N LEU A 367 17.45 10.81 5.84
CA LEU A 367 16.06 11.00 5.43
C LEU A 367 15.12 10.60 6.55
N GLU A 368 14.98 11.49 7.53
CA GLU A 368 14.08 11.30 8.65
C GLU A 368 12.65 11.68 8.26
N SER A 369 11.70 11.03 8.93
CA SER A 369 10.30 11.42 8.87
C SER A 369 10.06 12.63 9.78
N ALA A 370 9.87 13.81 9.17
CA ALA A 370 9.61 15.02 9.91
C ALA A 370 8.11 15.19 10.23
N SER A 371 7.80 15.40 11.51
CA SER A 371 6.48 15.86 11.93
C SER A 371 6.27 17.31 11.49
N LEU A 372 5.13 17.59 10.86
CA LEU A 372 4.70 18.95 10.53
C LEU A 372 3.69 19.51 11.55
N ALA A 373 3.54 18.85 12.70
CA ALA A 373 2.64 19.28 13.76
C ALA A 373 2.97 20.73 14.21
N GLY A 374 1.94 21.57 14.30
CA GLY A 374 2.09 22.98 14.66
C GLY A 374 2.53 23.90 13.51
N THR A 375 2.67 23.36 12.28
CA THR A 375 2.95 24.18 11.09
C THR A 375 1.66 24.59 10.40
N ASN A 376 1.62 25.83 9.91
CA ASN A 376 0.51 26.36 9.13
C ASN A 376 0.94 26.55 7.67
N VAL A 377 -0.01 26.38 6.76
CA VAL A 377 0.12 26.79 5.35
C VAL A 377 -0.95 27.85 5.04
N THR A 378 -0.54 28.88 4.30
CA THR A 378 -1.44 29.92 3.83
C THR A 378 -2.15 29.44 2.56
N LEU A 379 -3.46 29.22 2.64
CA LEU A 379 -4.34 28.88 1.52
C LEU A 379 -5.31 30.03 1.24
N GLY A 380 -5.12 30.72 0.12
CA GLY A 380 -5.87 31.92 -0.19
C GLY A 380 -5.62 32.99 0.87
N SER A 381 -6.67 33.45 1.56
CA SER A 381 -6.58 34.44 2.64
C SER A 381 -6.51 33.86 4.05
N ARG A 382 -6.26 32.55 4.19
CA ARG A 382 -6.32 31.84 5.49
C ARG A 382 -5.04 31.09 5.78
N ASP A 383 -4.57 31.17 7.02
CA ASP A 383 -3.57 30.26 7.56
C ASP A 383 -4.26 29.04 8.15
N VAL A 384 -3.93 27.87 7.62
CA VAL A 384 -4.55 26.61 8.02
C VAL A 384 -3.49 25.68 8.60
N PRO A 385 -3.69 25.12 9.80
CA PRO A 385 -2.81 24.09 10.35
C PRO A 385 -2.72 22.89 9.41
N LEU A 386 -1.51 22.45 9.09
CA LEU A 386 -1.29 21.28 8.25
C LEU A 386 -1.88 20.00 8.85
N SER A 387 -2.01 19.91 10.18
CA SER A 387 -2.70 18.80 10.85
C SER A 387 -4.20 18.70 10.50
N TRP A 388 -4.79 19.76 9.95
CA TRP A 388 -6.18 19.73 9.46
C TRP A 388 -6.26 19.26 8.01
N LEU A 389 -5.15 19.34 7.27
CA LEU A 389 -5.04 19.05 5.84
C LEU A 389 -4.43 17.66 5.59
N ALA A 390 -4.48 16.77 6.59
CA ALA A 390 -4.08 15.38 6.41
C ALA A 390 -4.80 14.85 5.17
N GLU A 391 -4.05 14.27 4.24
CA GLU A 391 -4.61 13.97 2.93
C GLU A 391 -5.75 12.96 3.09
N GLY A 392 -6.84 13.19 2.35
CA GLY A 392 -7.95 12.26 2.31
C GLY A 392 -7.52 10.93 1.70
N ARG A 393 -8.47 10.02 1.62
CA ARG A 393 -8.24 8.75 0.94
C ARG A 393 -9.51 8.26 0.30
N VAL A 394 -9.37 7.54 -0.79
CA VAL A 394 -10.40 6.67 -1.33
C VAL A 394 -10.01 5.23 -1.01
N ASP A 395 -10.90 4.46 -0.39
CA ASP A 395 -10.65 3.05 -0.16
C ASP A 395 -11.00 2.18 -1.38
N GLY A 396 -10.59 0.91 -1.37
CA GLY A 396 -10.82 -0.01 -2.51
C GLY A 396 -12.29 -0.38 -2.74
N VAL A 397 -13.21 0.17 -1.95
CA VAL A 397 -14.67 0.00 -2.05
C VAL A 397 -15.37 1.35 -2.33
N GLY A 398 -14.60 2.39 -2.69
CA GLY A 398 -15.10 3.66 -3.20
C GLY A 398 -15.52 4.69 -2.15
N ASN A 399 -15.31 4.45 -0.84
CA ASN A 399 -15.60 5.47 0.16
C ASN A 399 -14.54 6.57 0.13
N VAL A 400 -15.01 7.82 0.14
CA VAL A 400 -14.16 9.01 0.15
C VAL A 400 -14.01 9.52 1.58
N TYR A 401 -12.79 9.57 2.11
CA TYR A 401 -12.50 10.05 3.45
C TYR A 401 -11.86 11.43 3.39
N LEU A 402 -12.42 12.37 4.15
CA LEU A 402 -11.92 13.73 4.22
C LEU A 402 -11.68 14.14 5.67
N HIS A 403 -10.58 14.85 5.89
CA HIS A 403 -10.37 15.55 7.15
C HIS A 403 -11.10 16.89 7.12
N SER A 404 -11.97 17.11 8.12
CA SER A 404 -12.77 18.32 8.26
C SER A 404 -12.52 18.93 9.64
N ALA A 405 -12.30 20.25 9.67
CA ALA A 405 -12.15 21.02 10.89
C ALA A 405 -13.01 22.29 10.82
N PRO A 406 -13.73 22.69 11.89
CA PRO A 406 -14.62 23.85 11.88
C PRO A 406 -13.94 25.17 11.43
N GLY A 407 -12.62 25.31 11.63
CA GLY A 407 -11.85 26.48 11.25
C GLY A 407 -11.26 26.47 9.82
N MET A 408 -11.38 25.36 9.09
CA MET A 408 -10.83 25.20 7.73
C MET A 408 -11.58 26.06 6.70
N GLY A 409 -12.90 26.09 6.86
CA GLY A 409 -13.84 26.84 6.03
C GLY A 409 -14.00 26.30 4.61
N SER A 410 -15.11 26.69 3.97
CA SER A 410 -15.63 26.03 2.75
C SER A 410 -14.70 26.01 1.54
N GLY A 411 -13.83 27.01 1.37
CA GLY A 411 -12.88 27.04 0.25
C GLY A 411 -11.85 25.90 0.31
N VAL A 412 -11.29 25.66 1.49
CA VAL A 412 -10.29 24.60 1.70
C VAL A 412 -10.97 23.23 1.78
N THR A 413 -12.15 23.14 2.41
CA THR A 413 -12.95 21.91 2.37
C THR A 413 -13.31 21.50 0.94
N ARG A 414 -13.67 22.46 0.07
CA ARG A 414 -13.95 22.18 -1.34
C ARG A 414 -12.74 21.65 -2.10
N LEU A 415 -11.58 22.27 -1.89
CA LEU A 415 -10.31 21.87 -2.49
C LEU A 415 -10.00 20.40 -2.15
N LEU A 416 -10.07 20.03 -0.87
CA LEU A 416 -9.82 18.64 -0.44
C LEU A 416 -10.88 17.68 -0.98
N THR A 417 -12.16 18.08 -0.95
CA THR A 417 -13.27 17.25 -1.47
C THR A 417 -13.09 16.97 -2.95
N ALA A 418 -12.79 17.99 -3.75
CA ALA A 418 -12.56 17.85 -5.18
C ALA A 418 -11.35 16.95 -5.48
N HIS A 419 -10.25 17.11 -4.74
CA HIS A 419 -9.06 16.27 -4.90
C HIS A 419 -9.36 14.79 -4.69
N GLU A 420 -10.05 14.44 -3.61
CA GLU A 420 -10.39 13.03 -3.36
C GLU A 420 -11.44 12.49 -4.34
N PHE A 421 -12.34 13.34 -4.86
CA PHE A 421 -13.24 12.91 -5.93
C PHE A 421 -12.50 12.62 -7.25
N VAL A 422 -11.41 13.31 -7.56
CA VAL A 422 -10.56 12.91 -8.69
C VAL A 422 -9.95 11.53 -8.44
N HIS A 423 -9.49 11.22 -7.22
CA HIS A 423 -9.04 9.88 -6.86
C HIS A 423 -10.15 8.83 -6.97
N TYR A 424 -11.40 9.20 -6.66
CA TYR A 424 -12.53 8.31 -6.83
C TYR A 424 -12.75 7.99 -8.32
N VAL A 425 -12.74 8.98 -9.20
CA VAL A 425 -12.81 8.76 -10.66
C VAL A 425 -11.63 7.92 -11.15
N GLN A 426 -10.41 8.19 -10.69
CA GLN A 426 -9.23 7.38 -11.02
C GLN A 426 -9.39 5.92 -10.58
N LEU A 427 -10.04 5.67 -9.43
CA LEU A 427 -10.32 4.32 -8.95
C LEU A 427 -11.38 3.64 -9.82
N GLN A 428 -12.50 4.31 -10.11
CA GLN A 428 -13.58 3.78 -10.95
C GLN A 428 -13.06 3.38 -12.34
N ASN A 429 -12.16 4.18 -12.90
CA ASN A 429 -11.57 3.95 -14.21
C ASN A 429 -10.31 3.05 -14.16
N GLY A 430 -9.99 2.38 -13.05
CA GLY A 430 -8.83 1.48 -12.96
C GLY A 430 -7.47 2.16 -13.20
N ARG A 431 -7.35 3.48 -13.01
CA ARG A 431 -6.13 4.25 -13.35
C ARG A 431 -4.98 4.01 -12.39
N PHE A 432 -5.26 3.67 -11.13
CA PHE A 432 -4.22 3.21 -10.22
C PHE A 432 -3.59 1.90 -10.70
N GLU A 433 -4.38 0.96 -11.22
CA GLU A 433 -3.85 -0.33 -11.67
C GLU A 433 -3.04 -0.17 -12.95
N SER A 434 -3.58 0.50 -13.96
CA SER A 434 -2.90 0.72 -15.24
C SER A 434 -1.58 1.49 -15.09
N VAL A 435 -1.56 2.58 -14.33
CA VAL A 435 -0.33 3.34 -14.08
C VAL A 435 0.70 2.49 -13.34
N ASN A 436 0.29 1.78 -12.28
CA ASN A 436 1.21 0.90 -11.56
C ASN A 436 1.74 -0.25 -12.44
N ALA A 437 0.92 -0.77 -13.38
CA ALA A 437 1.35 -1.80 -14.32
C ALA A 437 2.34 -1.26 -15.37
N GLY A 438 2.28 0.03 -15.70
CA GLY A 438 3.22 0.72 -16.58
C GLY A 438 4.57 1.06 -15.93
N THR A 439 4.66 1.00 -14.60
CA THR A 439 5.88 1.28 -13.82
C THR A 439 6.41 0.03 -13.12
N ASP A 440 7.68 0.01 -12.74
CA ASP A 440 8.20 -1.08 -11.89
C ASP A 440 7.86 -0.87 -10.39
N THR A 441 8.06 -1.90 -9.58
CA THR A 441 7.76 -1.86 -8.14
C THR A 441 8.91 -1.30 -7.29
N THR A 442 9.88 -0.61 -7.90
CA THR A 442 11.01 -0.03 -7.17
C THR A 442 10.60 1.27 -6.47
N THR A 443 11.46 1.81 -5.61
CA THR A 443 11.23 3.14 -5.01
C THR A 443 11.05 4.21 -6.10
N ASP A 444 11.82 4.13 -7.19
CA ASP A 444 11.75 5.06 -8.31
C ASP A 444 10.47 4.88 -9.14
N GLY A 445 10.13 3.65 -9.53
CA GLY A 445 8.89 3.37 -10.26
C GLY A 445 7.64 3.76 -9.45
N ALA A 446 7.63 3.47 -8.15
CA ALA A 446 6.56 3.89 -7.25
C ALA A 446 6.51 5.42 -7.06
N TYR A 447 7.63 6.13 -7.19
CA TYR A 447 7.63 7.60 -7.23
C TYR A 447 6.93 8.09 -8.50
N ALA A 448 7.32 7.57 -9.66
CA ALA A 448 6.76 7.97 -10.96
C ALA A 448 5.26 7.69 -11.05
N ALA A 449 4.82 6.50 -10.64
CA ALA A 449 3.41 6.13 -10.59
C ALA A 449 2.61 7.08 -9.70
N ARG A 450 3.12 7.34 -8.48
CA ARG A 450 2.44 8.22 -7.53
C ARG A 450 2.43 9.67 -8.02
N ALA A 451 3.51 10.17 -8.60
CA ALA A 451 3.55 11.52 -9.14
C ALA A 451 2.58 11.69 -10.32
N THR A 452 2.37 10.65 -11.12
CA THR A 452 1.38 10.64 -12.20
C THR A 452 -0.04 10.74 -11.63
N THR A 453 -0.41 9.87 -10.69
CA THR A 453 -1.78 9.85 -10.13
C THR A 453 -2.07 11.08 -9.27
N GLU A 454 -1.12 11.51 -8.45
CA GLU A 454 -1.28 12.67 -7.56
C GLU A 454 -1.20 13.98 -8.34
N GLY A 455 -0.27 14.08 -9.29
CA GLY A 455 -0.15 15.23 -10.16
C GLY A 455 -1.41 15.49 -10.97
N ALA A 456 -2.00 14.43 -11.54
CA ALA A 456 -3.27 14.52 -12.24
C ALA A 456 -4.42 14.99 -11.35
N ALA A 457 -4.46 14.53 -10.09
CA ALA A 457 -5.45 14.96 -9.12
C ALA A 457 -5.27 16.44 -8.74
N VAL A 458 -4.04 16.92 -8.55
CA VAL A 458 -3.75 18.33 -8.29
C VAL A 458 -4.15 19.20 -9.48
N PHE A 459 -3.70 18.86 -10.69
CA PHE A 459 -3.99 19.57 -11.94
C PHE A 459 -5.51 19.70 -12.19
N THR A 460 -6.24 18.59 -12.12
CA THR A 460 -7.70 18.56 -12.32
C THR A 460 -8.43 19.38 -11.26
N THR A 461 -7.99 19.29 -10.00
CA THR A 461 -8.58 20.07 -8.91
C THR A 461 -8.39 21.56 -9.14
N ASP A 462 -7.21 21.99 -9.59
CA ASP A 462 -6.94 23.40 -9.87
C ASP A 462 -7.76 23.93 -11.04
N ALA A 463 -7.88 23.18 -12.13
CA ALA A 463 -8.76 23.54 -13.25
C ALA A 463 -10.24 23.68 -12.82
N LEU A 464 -10.74 22.78 -11.96
CA LEU A 464 -12.07 22.89 -11.38
C LEU A 464 -12.21 24.16 -10.53
N LEU A 465 -11.26 24.42 -9.64
CA LEU A 465 -11.28 25.57 -8.76
C LEU A 465 -11.16 26.88 -9.55
N GLU A 466 -10.39 26.90 -10.64
CA GLU A 466 -10.30 28.05 -11.54
C GLU A 466 -11.64 28.35 -12.20
N ARG A 467 -12.29 27.30 -12.72
CA ARG A 467 -13.56 27.43 -13.44
C ARG A 467 -14.74 27.82 -12.54
N TYR A 468 -14.84 27.24 -11.35
CA TYR A 468 -16.05 27.37 -10.51
C TYR A 468 -15.86 28.18 -9.23
N VAL A 469 -14.62 28.46 -8.83
CA VAL A 469 -14.27 29.15 -7.57
C VAL A 469 -13.02 30.01 -7.75
N PRO A 470 -13.02 30.99 -8.68
CA PRO A 470 -11.80 31.68 -9.09
C PRO A 470 -11.09 32.38 -7.93
N GLU A 471 -11.83 32.88 -6.94
CA GLU A 471 -11.32 33.55 -5.72
C GLU A 471 -10.90 32.58 -4.60
N GLY A 472 -11.03 31.27 -4.81
CA GLY A 472 -10.68 30.23 -3.83
C GLY A 472 -9.19 29.91 -3.81
N PRO A 473 -8.70 29.19 -2.78
CA PRO A 473 -7.35 28.67 -2.77
C PRO A 473 -7.17 27.65 -3.90
N ARG A 474 -5.95 27.56 -4.45
CA ARG A 474 -5.53 26.49 -5.36
C ARG A 474 -4.93 25.33 -4.58
N ASN A 475 -5.14 24.12 -5.07
CA ASN A 475 -4.58 22.87 -4.57
C ASN A 475 -3.05 22.86 -4.67
N VAL A 476 -2.45 23.37 -5.77
CA VAL A 476 -0.98 23.48 -5.87
C VAL A 476 -0.37 24.27 -4.70
N ALA A 477 -1.05 25.30 -4.20
CA ALA A 477 -0.57 26.13 -3.09
C ALA A 477 -0.43 25.35 -1.77
N LEU A 478 -1.22 24.27 -1.58
CA LEU A 478 -1.07 23.37 -0.43
C LEU A 478 0.29 22.66 -0.49
N TYR A 479 0.60 22.04 -1.62
CA TYR A 479 1.83 21.25 -1.77
C TYR A 479 3.08 22.13 -1.88
N ASP A 480 2.98 23.34 -2.43
CA ASP A 480 4.06 24.34 -2.34
C ASP A 480 4.30 24.80 -0.90
N GLY A 481 3.22 25.00 -0.12
CA GLY A 481 3.31 25.33 1.30
C GLY A 481 3.97 24.21 2.11
N ILE A 482 3.61 22.95 1.85
CA ILE A 482 4.26 21.78 2.47
C ILE A 482 5.73 21.69 2.04
N ALA A 483 6.05 21.96 0.78
CA ALA A 483 7.44 21.96 0.30
C ALA A 483 8.29 23.02 1.01
N ALA A 484 7.73 24.21 1.28
CA ALA A 484 8.41 25.27 2.02
C ALA A 484 8.55 24.96 3.52
N ALA A 485 7.62 24.19 4.08
CA ALA A 485 7.60 23.82 5.50
C ALA A 485 8.42 22.57 5.84
N ALA A 486 8.51 21.62 4.92
CA ALA A 486 9.18 20.35 5.15
C ALA A 486 10.69 20.57 5.32
N PRO A 487 11.33 19.97 6.34
CA PRO A 487 12.77 20.02 6.46
C PRO A 487 13.43 19.46 5.19
N ASN A 488 14.48 20.15 4.71
CA ASN A 488 15.30 19.67 3.61
C ASN A 488 15.81 18.26 3.91
N GLY A 489 15.90 17.45 2.87
CA GLY A 489 16.36 16.06 2.97
C GLY A 489 15.48 15.11 3.78
N SER A 490 14.26 15.52 4.18
CA SER A 490 13.32 14.64 4.90
C SER A 490 12.50 13.75 3.96
N LEU A 491 12.01 12.61 4.49
CA LEU A 491 11.01 11.78 3.80
C LEU A 491 9.68 12.52 3.59
N THR A 492 9.44 13.60 4.34
CA THR A 492 8.27 14.46 4.16
C THR A 492 8.43 15.29 2.90
N ALA A 493 9.58 15.92 2.69
CA ALA A 493 9.90 16.66 1.47
C ALA A 493 9.90 15.74 0.23
N TYR A 494 10.56 14.57 0.32
CA TYR A 494 10.56 13.56 -0.74
C TYR A 494 9.14 13.10 -1.11
N GLY A 495 8.31 12.78 -0.11
CA GLY A 495 6.93 12.37 -0.35
C GLY A 495 6.09 13.46 -1.00
N ASN A 496 6.18 14.69 -0.50
CA ASN A 496 5.44 15.85 -1.02
C ASN A 496 5.87 16.21 -2.46
N SER A 497 7.12 15.97 -2.83
CA SER A 497 7.64 16.30 -4.16
C SER A 497 6.86 15.62 -5.30
N ARG A 498 6.22 14.48 -5.04
CA ARG A 498 5.38 13.75 -6.02
C ARG A 498 4.17 14.57 -6.46
N TYR A 499 3.62 15.39 -5.57
CA TYR A 499 2.52 16.30 -5.88
C TYR A 499 3.03 17.50 -6.68
N VAL A 500 4.13 18.10 -6.22
CA VAL A 500 4.73 19.32 -6.82
C VAL A 500 5.27 19.06 -8.22
N PHE A 501 6.07 18.02 -8.41
CA PHE A 501 6.61 17.68 -9.73
C PHE A 501 5.61 16.92 -10.59
N GLY A 502 4.74 16.11 -9.97
CA GLY A 502 3.66 15.43 -10.68
C GLY A 502 2.73 16.40 -11.38
N THR A 503 2.23 17.44 -10.68
CA THR A 503 1.32 18.41 -11.32
C THR A 503 2.00 19.16 -12.46
N ARG A 504 3.29 19.53 -12.31
CA ARG A 504 4.09 20.17 -13.37
C ARG A 504 4.30 19.25 -14.57
N TYR A 505 4.48 17.96 -14.32
CA TYR A 505 4.61 16.96 -15.37
C TYR A 505 3.33 16.83 -16.21
N VAL A 506 2.17 16.84 -15.55
CA VAL A 506 0.85 16.82 -16.20
C VAL A 506 0.59 18.12 -16.97
N ASP A 507 0.79 19.26 -16.33
CA ASP A 507 0.62 20.61 -16.91
C ASP A 507 1.48 20.82 -18.17
N ALA A 508 2.68 20.23 -18.22
CA ALA A 508 3.54 20.28 -19.40
C ALA A 508 3.04 19.44 -20.59
N ARG A 509 1.97 18.64 -20.43
CA ARG A 509 1.47 17.69 -21.45
C ARG A 509 0.07 17.99 -21.94
N ILE A 510 -0.79 18.48 -21.05
CA ILE A 510 -2.19 18.74 -21.35
C ILE A 510 -2.58 20.11 -20.80
N ASP A 511 -3.40 20.83 -21.56
CA ASP A 511 -3.97 22.11 -21.14
C ASP A 511 -5.39 21.95 -20.56
N ASP A 512 -6.04 20.81 -20.85
CA ASP A 512 -7.44 20.53 -20.47
C ASP A 512 -7.51 19.20 -19.70
N PRO A 513 -8.09 19.17 -18.48
CA PRO A 513 -8.31 17.94 -17.73
C PRO A 513 -9.14 16.87 -18.46
N ALA A 514 -9.96 17.23 -19.45
CA ALA A 514 -10.64 16.24 -20.30
C ALA A 514 -9.65 15.33 -21.06
N ALA A 515 -8.42 15.81 -21.30
CA ALA A 515 -7.36 15.04 -21.95
C ALA A 515 -6.49 14.20 -20.98
N ILE A 516 -6.84 14.13 -19.68
CA ILE A 516 -6.02 13.50 -18.64
C ILE A 516 -5.72 12.02 -18.91
N GLU A 517 -6.58 11.35 -19.66
CA GLU A 517 -6.41 9.94 -20.01
C GLU A 517 -5.09 9.65 -20.72
N SER A 518 -4.64 10.57 -21.58
CA SER A 518 -3.38 10.43 -22.31
C SER A 518 -2.15 10.30 -21.39
N VAL A 519 -2.23 10.89 -20.19
CA VAL A 519 -1.18 10.85 -19.16
C VAL A 519 -1.13 9.47 -18.48
N TYR A 520 -2.28 8.83 -18.27
CA TYR A 520 -2.35 7.50 -17.63
C TYR A 520 -1.96 6.37 -18.57
N GLN A 521 -2.27 6.48 -19.86
CA GLN A 521 -1.94 5.46 -20.86
C GLN A 521 -0.43 5.33 -21.10
N HIS A 522 0.29 6.44 -20.97
CA HIS A 522 1.74 6.49 -21.16
C HIS A 522 2.40 7.16 -19.95
N PRO A 523 2.43 6.49 -18.78
CA PRO A 523 3.00 7.10 -17.59
C PRO A 523 4.54 7.16 -17.69
N PRO A 524 5.18 8.14 -17.04
CA PRO A 524 6.62 8.08 -16.80
C PRO A 524 6.97 6.87 -15.93
N THR A 525 8.15 6.30 -16.15
CA THR A 525 8.67 5.12 -15.46
C THR A 525 9.84 5.41 -14.53
N THR A 526 10.33 6.66 -14.53
CA THR A 526 11.42 7.13 -13.67
C THR A 526 11.08 8.45 -12.99
N SER A 527 11.66 8.71 -11.82
CA SER A 527 11.54 10.03 -11.18
C SER A 527 12.22 11.13 -11.98
N GLU A 528 13.31 10.83 -12.70
CA GLU A 528 13.98 11.75 -13.63
C GLU A 528 13.01 12.29 -14.70
N GLN A 529 12.23 11.41 -15.35
CA GLN A 529 11.23 11.84 -16.32
C GLN A 529 10.19 12.78 -15.72
N VAL A 530 9.78 12.53 -14.47
CA VAL A 530 8.85 13.41 -13.75
C VAL A 530 9.50 14.76 -13.42
N LEU A 531 10.71 14.74 -12.87
CA LEU A 531 11.42 15.93 -12.40
C LEU A 531 11.75 16.91 -13.54
N HIS A 532 12.15 16.38 -14.71
CA HIS A 532 12.56 17.18 -15.87
C HIS A 532 11.46 17.31 -16.93
N GLY A 533 10.27 16.74 -16.69
CA GLY A 533 9.14 16.83 -17.61
C GLY A 533 9.32 16.03 -18.91
N LEU A 534 10.20 15.03 -18.94
CA LEU A 534 10.58 14.28 -20.14
C LEU A 534 9.47 13.35 -20.63
N ALA A 535 9.34 13.24 -21.95
CA ALA A 535 8.30 12.41 -22.57
C ALA A 535 8.38 10.93 -22.07
N PRO A 536 7.25 10.23 -21.93
CA PRO A 536 7.24 8.82 -21.56
C PRO A 536 8.17 8.00 -22.47
N GLY A 537 9.01 7.16 -21.87
CA GLY A 537 9.97 6.31 -22.60
C GLY A 537 11.22 7.04 -23.13
N SER A 538 11.32 8.37 -23.01
CA SER A 538 12.59 9.06 -23.22
C SER A 538 13.48 8.90 -21.98
N GLU A 539 14.79 8.79 -22.18
CA GLU A 539 15.76 8.51 -21.10
C GLU A 539 15.32 7.33 -20.22
N PRO A 540 15.14 6.12 -20.80
CA PRO A 540 14.89 4.94 -19.99
C PRO A 540 16.13 4.65 -19.12
N PRO A 541 15.97 3.97 -17.98
CA PRO A 541 17.07 3.71 -17.07
C PRO A 541 18.27 3.09 -17.79
N ALA A 542 19.43 3.71 -17.63
CA ALA A 542 20.68 3.24 -18.23
C ALA A 542 20.94 1.77 -17.84
N PRO A 543 21.40 0.90 -18.76
CA PRO A 543 21.68 -0.48 -18.43
C PRO A 543 22.65 -0.61 -17.25
N LEU A 544 22.17 -1.23 -16.17
CA LEU A 544 22.95 -1.48 -14.96
C LEU A 544 22.56 -2.85 -14.40
N THR A 545 23.54 -3.74 -14.28
CA THR A 545 23.38 -5.03 -13.61
C THR A 545 24.33 -5.09 -12.44
N VAL A 546 23.79 -5.26 -11.23
CA VAL A 546 24.60 -5.44 -10.02
C VAL A 546 24.40 -6.85 -9.51
N THR A 547 25.41 -7.71 -9.59
CA THR A 547 25.35 -9.07 -9.05
C THR A 547 26.01 -9.13 -7.69
N VAL A 548 25.47 -9.93 -6.78
CA VAL A 548 26.10 -10.18 -5.48
C VAL A 548 26.55 -11.63 -5.41
N GLU A 549 27.85 -11.81 -5.24
CA GLU A 549 28.48 -13.09 -4.93
C GLU A 549 28.72 -13.12 -3.42
N THR A 550 27.76 -13.65 -2.66
CA THR A 550 27.90 -13.77 -1.21
C THR A 550 28.60 -15.06 -0.82
N GLY A 551 29.38 -15.00 0.26
CA GLY A 551 29.93 -16.15 0.98
C GLY A 551 28.92 -16.73 1.97
N SER A 552 29.40 -17.41 3.01
CA SER A 552 28.56 -17.99 4.05
C SER A 552 28.11 -16.98 5.12
N GLU A 553 28.70 -15.79 5.17
CA GLU A 553 28.47 -14.82 6.25
C GLU A 553 27.35 -13.84 5.94
N TYR A 554 27.12 -13.51 4.67
CA TYR A 554 26.06 -12.59 4.26
C TYR A 554 25.13 -13.23 3.22
N VAL A 555 23.88 -12.78 3.20
CA VAL A 555 22.88 -13.16 2.21
C VAL A 555 22.27 -11.91 1.57
N LEU A 556 21.92 -12.01 0.29
CA LEU A 556 21.17 -10.98 -0.41
C LEU A 556 19.73 -10.95 0.13
N ALA A 557 19.37 -9.85 0.78
CA ALA A 557 18.05 -9.65 1.38
C ALA A 557 17.10 -8.83 0.49
N GLY A 558 17.62 -8.08 -0.49
CA GLY A 558 16.76 -7.24 -1.33
C GLY A 558 17.49 -6.47 -2.43
N SER A 559 16.68 -5.95 -3.35
CA SER A 559 17.09 -5.12 -4.47
C SER A 559 16.13 -3.96 -4.61
N ASP A 560 16.64 -2.77 -4.95
CA ASP A 560 15.79 -1.62 -5.23
C ASP A 560 16.48 -0.62 -6.17
N ARG A 561 15.69 0.12 -6.96
CA ARG A 561 16.12 1.30 -7.72
C ARG A 561 15.54 2.52 -7.01
N LYS A 562 16.40 3.42 -6.55
CA LYS A 562 16.01 4.56 -5.71
C LYS A 562 15.60 5.76 -6.55
N GLY A 563 16.27 6.00 -7.67
CA GLY A 563 15.93 7.08 -8.58
C GLY A 563 16.57 8.42 -8.24
N GLU A 564 16.57 9.33 -9.21
CA GLU A 564 17.07 10.70 -9.06
C GLU A 564 16.42 11.42 -7.88
N ALA A 565 15.08 11.34 -7.75
CA ALA A 565 14.38 12.06 -6.69
C ALA A 565 14.87 11.64 -5.30
N TYR A 566 15.02 10.33 -5.05
CA TYR A 566 15.52 9.86 -3.76
C TYR A 566 16.96 10.31 -3.52
N LEU A 567 17.82 10.26 -4.55
CA LEU A 567 19.22 10.70 -4.46
C LEU A 567 19.34 12.18 -4.11
N ARG A 568 18.57 13.04 -4.78
CA ARG A 568 18.51 14.48 -4.50
C ARG A 568 18.20 14.76 -3.03
N TYR A 569 17.14 14.15 -2.50
CA TYR A 569 16.76 14.38 -1.10
C TYR A 569 17.72 13.71 -0.10
N ALA A 570 18.44 12.65 -0.49
CA ALA A 570 19.50 12.10 0.36
C ALA A 570 20.67 13.09 0.52
N LEU A 571 21.10 13.71 -0.58
CA LEU A 571 22.23 14.64 -0.59
C LEU A 571 21.94 15.95 0.16
N ASP A 572 20.69 16.39 0.21
CA ASP A 572 20.24 17.60 0.95
C ASP A 572 20.64 17.61 2.43
N ASN A 573 20.90 16.44 3.03
CA ASN A 573 21.31 16.33 4.43
C ASN A 573 22.80 16.68 4.68
N GLY A 574 23.62 16.75 3.62
CA GLY A 574 25.03 17.12 3.72
C GLY A 574 25.44 18.30 2.83
N VAL A 575 24.68 18.62 1.78
CA VAL A 575 24.99 19.75 0.89
C VAL A 575 23.77 20.64 0.69
N SER A 576 23.99 21.85 0.15
CA SER A 576 22.89 22.76 -0.18
C SER A 576 22.00 22.18 -1.29
N THR A 577 20.70 22.50 -1.25
CA THR A 577 19.72 21.97 -2.22
C THR A 577 20.09 22.17 -3.67
N ASP A 578 20.57 23.35 -4.06
CA ASP A 578 20.98 23.57 -5.45
C ASP A 578 22.11 22.62 -5.91
N ARG A 579 23.01 22.28 -5.00
CA ARG A 579 24.10 21.33 -5.28
C ARG A 579 23.60 19.89 -5.31
N ALA A 580 22.67 19.53 -4.43
CA ALA A 580 22.03 18.21 -4.43
C ALA A 580 21.23 17.98 -5.71
N VAL A 581 20.49 18.99 -6.17
CA VAL A 581 19.75 18.96 -7.44
C VAL A 581 20.71 18.78 -8.61
N ALA A 582 21.73 19.66 -8.72
CA ALA A 582 22.67 19.61 -9.85
C ALA A 582 23.38 18.26 -9.93
N ALA A 583 23.88 17.74 -8.81
CA ALA A 583 24.60 16.47 -8.78
C ALA A 583 23.71 15.25 -9.03
N ALA A 584 22.40 15.33 -8.75
CA ALA A 584 21.47 14.24 -9.03
C ALA A 584 20.97 14.28 -10.49
N ALA A 585 20.96 15.43 -11.15
CA ALA A 585 20.33 15.64 -12.46
C ALA A 585 20.94 14.84 -13.63
N GLY A 586 22.16 14.28 -13.47
CA GLY A 586 22.75 13.37 -14.46
C GLY A 586 22.63 11.89 -14.12
N TRP A 587 21.76 11.55 -13.17
CA TRP A 587 21.43 10.17 -12.80
C TRP A 587 20.90 9.43 -14.02
N GLY A 588 21.46 8.27 -14.36
CA GLY A 588 20.94 7.44 -15.46
C GLY A 588 20.27 6.16 -14.97
N ASN A 589 20.77 5.56 -13.88
CA ASN A 589 20.14 4.45 -13.18
C ASN A 589 20.81 4.23 -11.81
N ASP A 590 20.21 3.43 -10.93
CA ASP A 590 20.89 2.91 -9.76
C ASP A 590 20.37 1.54 -9.33
N THR A 591 21.11 0.90 -8.43
CA THR A 591 20.69 -0.33 -7.76
C THR A 591 21.25 -0.36 -6.36
N VAL A 592 20.37 -0.49 -5.37
CA VAL A 592 20.70 -0.82 -3.99
C VAL A 592 20.59 -2.32 -3.80
N ARG A 593 21.66 -2.93 -3.30
CA ARG A 593 21.68 -4.31 -2.79
C ARG A 593 21.68 -4.28 -1.27
N SER A 594 20.68 -4.91 -0.67
CA SER A 594 20.59 -5.06 0.79
C SER A 594 21.23 -6.39 1.19
N LEU A 595 22.25 -6.34 2.03
CA LEU A 595 22.98 -7.50 2.54
C LEU A 595 22.66 -7.69 4.03
N ARG A 596 22.36 -8.92 4.43
CA ARG A 596 22.13 -9.27 5.84
C ARG A 596 23.07 -10.37 6.30
N PRO A 597 23.51 -10.36 7.57
CA PRO A 597 24.19 -11.50 8.17
C PRO A 597 23.37 -12.78 8.01
N ALA A 598 24.02 -13.87 7.63
CA ALA A 598 23.39 -15.15 7.34
C ALA A 598 22.82 -15.84 8.59
N ASP A 599 23.36 -15.51 9.76
CA ASP A 599 22.87 -15.95 11.08
C ASP A 599 21.61 -15.20 11.53
N GLY A 600 21.20 -14.16 10.81
CA GLY A 600 20.05 -13.32 11.13
C GLY A 600 20.30 -12.28 12.22
N GLU A 601 21.50 -12.26 12.81
CA GLU A 601 21.90 -11.37 13.89
C GLU A 601 22.66 -10.16 13.32
N GLY A 602 22.12 -8.94 13.46
CA GLY A 602 22.81 -7.71 13.08
C GLY A 602 22.03 -6.78 12.13
N THR A 603 22.65 -5.67 11.76
CA THR A 603 22.04 -4.62 10.93
C THR A 603 22.18 -4.92 9.45
N THR A 604 21.17 -4.51 8.67
CA THR A 604 21.23 -4.60 7.21
C THR A 604 22.28 -3.62 6.69
N SER A 605 23.15 -4.10 5.81
CA SER A 605 24.12 -3.31 5.08
C SER A 605 23.66 -3.10 3.64
N TYR A 606 24.16 -2.07 2.97
CA TYR A 606 23.73 -1.62 1.67
C TYR A 606 24.93 -1.37 0.76
N VAL A 607 24.84 -1.83 -0.48
CA VAL A 607 25.70 -1.39 -1.58
C VAL A 607 24.81 -0.66 -2.57
N TRP A 608 24.95 0.65 -2.66
CA TRP A 608 24.20 1.49 -3.59
C TRP A 608 25.10 1.89 -4.76
N VAL A 609 24.87 1.28 -5.91
CA VAL A 609 25.62 1.54 -7.14
C VAL A 609 24.81 2.49 -8.01
N GLN A 610 25.44 3.57 -8.50
CA GLN A 610 24.82 4.53 -9.42
C GLN A 610 25.50 4.46 -10.78
N ARG A 611 24.69 4.54 -11.84
CA ARG A 611 25.11 4.69 -13.23
C ARG A 611 24.71 6.09 -13.70
N TRP A 612 25.67 6.82 -14.24
CA TRP A 612 25.52 8.21 -14.67
C TRP A 612 25.38 8.31 -16.18
N ASP A 613 24.68 9.33 -16.66
CA ASP A 613 24.41 9.54 -18.08
C ASP A 613 25.65 9.92 -18.88
N THR A 614 26.52 10.71 -18.29
CA THR A 614 27.83 11.03 -18.86
C THR A 614 28.94 10.88 -17.83
N PRO A 615 30.21 10.78 -18.27
CA PRO A 615 31.34 10.84 -17.36
C PRO A 615 31.46 12.17 -16.60
N GLY A 616 30.90 13.25 -17.17
CA GLY A 616 30.83 14.55 -16.51
C GLY A 616 29.95 14.49 -15.27
N ASP A 617 28.77 13.89 -15.40
CA ASP A 617 27.79 13.74 -14.31
C ASP A 617 28.35 12.87 -13.18
N ALA A 618 29.03 11.77 -13.52
CA ALA A 618 29.72 10.93 -12.53
C ALA A 618 30.79 11.71 -11.75
N THR A 619 31.51 12.61 -12.42
CA THR A 619 32.56 13.44 -11.79
C THR A 619 31.95 14.51 -10.89
N GLU A 620 30.87 15.14 -11.32
CA GLU A 620 30.11 16.10 -10.52
C GLU A 620 29.54 15.45 -9.26
N PHE A 621 28.85 14.32 -9.42
CA PHE A 621 28.33 13.55 -8.29
C PHE A 621 29.45 13.08 -7.36
N ALA A 622 30.55 12.54 -7.88
CA ALA A 622 31.65 12.07 -7.03
C ALA A 622 32.24 13.19 -6.16
N THR A 623 32.20 14.44 -6.63
CA THR A 623 32.61 15.60 -5.82
C THR A 623 31.60 15.85 -4.70
N VAL A 624 30.31 15.89 -5.03
CA VAL A 624 29.23 16.14 -4.07
C VAL A 624 29.06 15.01 -3.06
N ALA A 625 29.23 13.76 -3.46
CA ALA A 625 29.16 12.59 -2.58
C ALA A 625 30.27 12.60 -1.52
N ARG A 626 31.48 13.06 -1.87
CA ARG A 626 32.57 13.24 -0.91
C ARG A 626 32.28 14.39 0.06
N ASP A 627 31.82 15.52 -0.46
CA ASP A 627 31.42 16.65 0.38
C ASP A 627 30.28 16.27 1.34
N TYR A 628 29.31 15.49 0.87
CA TYR A 628 28.23 14.94 1.70
C TYR A 628 28.76 14.04 2.81
N LEU A 629 29.68 13.12 2.51
CA LEU A 629 30.31 12.26 3.51
C LEU A 629 31.14 13.05 4.52
N ASP A 630 31.81 14.13 4.09
CA ASP A 630 32.63 14.98 4.94
C ASP A 630 31.79 15.90 5.85
N SER A 631 30.61 16.34 5.39
CA SER A 631 29.76 17.27 6.12
C SER A 631 28.72 16.59 7.01
N TYR A 632 28.08 15.52 6.50
CA TYR A 632 27.04 14.78 7.20
C TYR A 632 27.63 13.61 7.99
N GLY A 633 28.70 13.00 7.48
CA GLY A 633 29.38 11.91 8.16
C GLY A 633 30.26 12.37 9.33
N THR A 634 30.58 11.43 10.21
CA THR A 634 31.58 11.62 11.28
C THR A 634 32.73 10.65 11.09
N VAL A 635 33.94 11.05 11.48
CA VAL A 635 35.11 10.18 11.42
C VAL A 635 35.34 9.52 12.79
N GLU A 636 35.11 8.22 12.87
CA GLU A 636 35.32 7.41 14.07
C GLU A 636 36.44 6.39 13.84
N ASN A 637 37.54 6.51 14.57
CA ASN A 637 38.72 5.63 14.44
C ASN A 637 39.23 5.51 13.00
N GLY A 638 39.21 6.62 12.25
CA GLY A 638 39.66 6.67 10.85
C GLY A 638 38.68 6.09 9.83
N THR A 639 37.46 5.74 10.26
CA THR A 639 36.37 5.29 9.38
C THR A 639 35.28 6.37 9.34
N THR A 640 34.87 6.79 8.14
CA THR A 640 33.70 7.66 7.99
C THR A 640 32.45 6.86 8.31
N THR A 641 31.54 7.43 9.10
CA THR A 641 30.24 6.86 9.44
C THR A 641 29.13 7.84 9.11
N LEU A 642 27.96 7.33 8.72
CA LEU A 642 26.72 8.09 8.58
C LEU A 642 25.76 7.58 9.66
N ASP A 643 25.31 8.48 10.53
CA ASP A 643 24.54 8.13 11.74
C ASP A 643 25.20 6.98 12.55
N GLY A 644 26.54 6.95 12.64
CA GLY A 644 27.30 5.90 13.33
C GLY A 644 27.40 4.56 12.58
N VAL A 645 26.92 4.46 11.34
CA VAL A 645 27.12 3.30 10.46
C VAL A 645 28.31 3.56 9.52
N PRO A 646 29.33 2.70 9.47
CA PRO A 646 30.44 2.86 8.53
C PRO A 646 29.97 3.02 7.08
N ALA A 647 30.55 3.99 6.39
CA ALA A 647 30.23 4.31 5.01
C ALA A 647 31.50 4.65 4.22
N ARG A 648 31.54 4.25 2.95
CA ARG A 648 32.60 4.66 2.02
C ARG A 648 32.07 4.85 0.61
N PHE A 649 32.69 5.77 -0.11
CA PHE A 649 32.39 6.07 -1.51
C PHE A 649 33.50 5.57 -2.43
N GLU A 650 33.12 4.99 -3.57
CA GLU A 650 34.03 4.49 -4.59
C GLU A 650 33.60 4.97 -6.00
N THR A 651 34.58 5.33 -6.82
CA THR A 651 34.40 5.50 -8.27
C THR A 651 34.88 4.21 -8.94
N LEU A 652 33.99 3.49 -9.61
CA LEU A 652 34.27 2.16 -10.16
C LEU A 652 34.77 2.22 -11.61
N ASP A 653 34.16 3.11 -12.41
CA ASP A 653 34.59 3.45 -13.77
C ASP A 653 34.23 4.91 -14.09
N ASP A 654 34.32 5.32 -15.35
CA ASP A 654 34.06 6.71 -15.78
C ASP A 654 32.60 7.14 -15.64
N ARG A 655 31.65 6.21 -15.52
CA ARG A 655 30.20 6.46 -15.41
C ARG A 655 29.53 5.72 -14.26
N THR A 656 30.28 4.99 -13.42
CA THR A 656 29.71 4.17 -12.34
C THR A 656 30.36 4.52 -11.00
N THR A 657 29.53 4.78 -10.00
CA THR A 657 29.96 5.04 -8.62
C THR A 657 29.26 4.08 -7.66
N ALA A 658 29.76 3.99 -6.44
CA ALA A 658 29.12 3.21 -5.38
C ALA A 658 29.28 3.85 -4.00
N LEU A 659 28.26 3.68 -3.17
CA LEU A 659 28.26 3.97 -1.75
C LEU A 659 28.02 2.67 -0.98
N VAL A 660 28.98 2.26 -0.16
CA VAL A 660 28.90 1.05 0.67
C VAL A 660 28.65 1.48 2.12
N ILE A 661 27.51 1.10 2.68
CA ILE A 661 27.05 1.45 4.02
C ILE A 661 26.81 0.17 4.80
N GLY A 662 27.45 -0.03 5.95
CA GLY A 662 27.29 -1.29 6.66
C GLY A 662 28.28 -1.53 7.77
N SER A 663 28.21 -2.70 8.39
CA SER A 663 29.14 -3.11 9.46
C SER A 663 30.60 -3.02 8.99
N ARG A 664 31.54 -2.91 9.94
CA ARG A 664 32.98 -2.93 9.60
C ARG A 664 33.37 -4.21 8.86
N ASP A 665 32.72 -5.32 9.17
CA ASP A 665 32.96 -6.60 8.50
C ASP A 665 32.55 -6.50 7.04
N VAL A 666 31.37 -5.94 6.72
CA VAL A 666 30.98 -5.62 5.33
C VAL A 666 31.97 -4.66 4.70
N GLN A 667 32.45 -3.66 5.44
CA GLN A 667 33.45 -2.73 4.90
C GLN A 667 34.74 -3.46 4.48
N SER A 668 35.22 -4.43 5.25
CA SER A 668 36.41 -5.21 4.89
C SER A 668 36.14 -6.34 3.89
N ALA A 669 34.94 -6.92 3.90
CA ALA A 669 34.63 -8.12 3.14
C ALA A 669 34.16 -7.79 1.73
N VAL A 670 33.45 -6.67 1.51
CA VAL A 670 32.94 -6.33 0.19
C VAL A 670 34.01 -5.71 -0.70
N THR A 671 34.27 -6.37 -1.83
CA THR A 671 35.01 -5.81 -2.97
C THR A 671 34.06 -5.55 -4.13
N LEU A 672 34.20 -4.38 -4.77
CA LEU A 672 33.44 -4.00 -5.96
C LEU A 672 34.33 -4.13 -7.20
N ARG A 673 33.84 -4.81 -8.23
CA ARG A 673 34.54 -4.95 -9.52
C ARG A 673 33.58 -4.72 -10.69
N THR A 674 34.06 -4.07 -11.74
CA THR A 674 33.32 -3.95 -12.99
C THR A 674 33.56 -5.20 -13.85
N ASP A 675 32.51 -5.73 -14.46
CA ASP A 675 32.56 -6.91 -15.33
C ASP A 675 31.62 -6.73 -16.52
N GLY A 676 32.18 -6.51 -17.71
CA GLY A 676 31.40 -6.43 -18.96
C GLY A 676 30.28 -5.38 -18.98
N GLY A 677 30.38 -4.32 -18.17
CA GLY A 677 29.35 -3.29 -18.00
C GLY A 677 28.38 -3.51 -16.83
N GLY A 678 28.53 -4.61 -16.08
CA GLY A 678 27.90 -4.81 -14.77
C GLY A 678 28.87 -4.57 -13.60
N VAL A 679 28.34 -4.57 -12.38
CA VAL A 679 29.11 -4.49 -11.14
C VAL A 679 28.91 -5.77 -10.35
N VAL A 680 30.01 -6.40 -9.93
CA VAL A 680 29.97 -7.54 -9.02
C VAL A 680 30.38 -7.10 -7.62
N VAL A 681 29.51 -7.36 -6.66
CA VAL A 681 29.74 -7.23 -5.23
C VAL A 681 30.20 -8.60 -4.74
N ALA A 682 31.48 -8.74 -4.40
CA ALA A 682 32.06 -10.01 -3.97
C ALA A 682 32.50 -9.95 -2.51
N GLU A 683 32.24 -11.01 -1.77
CA GLU A 683 32.80 -11.22 -0.43
C GLU A 683 34.24 -11.74 -0.52
N THR A 684 35.14 -11.11 0.23
CA THR A 684 36.55 -11.48 0.31
C THR A 684 36.66 -12.68 1.24
N ARG A 685 37.09 -13.83 0.71
CA ARG A 685 37.27 -15.08 1.47
C ARG A 685 38.33 -14.99 2.57
#